data_AF-A0A8B9ZMH3-F1
#
_entry.id   AF-A0A8B9ZMH3-F1
#
_cell.length_a   1.000
_cell.length_b   1.000
_cell.length_c   1.000
_cell.angle_alpha   90.00
_cell.angle_beta   90.00
_cell.angle_gamma   90.00
#
_symmetry.space_group_name_H-M   'P 1'
#
loop_
_entity.id
_entity.type
_entity.pdbx_description
1 polymer ?
#
loop_
_entity_poly.entity_id
_entity_poly.type
_entity_poly.pdbx_seq_one_letter_code
_entity_poly.pdbx_strand_id
1 'polypeptide(L)'
;MSPIFGERNKMKGWLFGNLQLVSSVIKVPIYFIIFSFGVVFAALSLERVRWCTVSQQEHSKCNDMSKAFARAGILPRLECTEGGSAANCTQMIKDYLADAVTLNGRLIYQAGKEHGLKPVVGEVYDQEIGTSYYAVAVVKKGSNITINSLKGIRSCHTGINRTAGWDVPVGYLIDSGRITAMGCDLPKAVSEYFNASCVPGANSANYPASLCQLCKGDLSGQKKCQGNSQEQYYDYSGAFRCLAEDAGAVAFVKHSTVPEHTDGRTLSSWAQNLRSQDFQLLCRNGSTADVTEWRTCHLARIPARAVVVRPDTDGTVIFQLLNQGQQRFNDAGAKFQMFDSTAYGAQNLIFRDSTTELIAITSQNYQAWLGDEYLHAMEGLSCDPNTLPESLNWCVISTEEIWKCGEMATSFRKKNLKPEIQCISAKTKEECMELIQKKESDVVALGGADIYTAGKTYGLVPAAGESYSADDNSNAYYAVALVKRNPSNAFSISDLKGKKSCHTGLGRTAGWNIPIGMLIKKGIIKPKDCNIPQAVSEFFSASCVPSANLDNYPSKLCQLCIGDDSGNNKCSASSQERYYSYSGAFRCLAQDSGDVAFVKHSTVFENTDGKNTESWARNLKSSDFQLLCRNGARAEVTQFAQCYLARVPAQAIMVRPDTNIFAIYGLLDKAQEYFGNDSNGNGFKMFDSSTFHGKNLIFKDSAVEIVPVKERRTYKEWLESEYIESLEGMQTPQCSGSAPALERSWTRGEVLRMLLQCMGSQGEKDGESTLELAQRSLPAEALCGHPH
;
A
#
# COMPACT_ATOMS: atom_id res chain seq x y z
N MET A 1 0.42 30.76 -53.79
CA MET A 1 1.00 29.80 -54.75
C MET A 1 0.63 28.40 -54.28
N SER A 2 -0.37 27.80 -54.92
CA SER A 2 -0.47 26.34 -55.07
C SER A 2 0.62 25.87 -56.09
N PRO A 3 0.83 24.57 -56.45
CA PRO A 3 -0.19 23.50 -56.40
C PRO A 3 0.27 21.99 -56.36
N ILE A 4 -0.73 21.07 -56.41
CA ILE A 4 -0.77 19.71 -57.05
C ILE A 4 -0.09 18.52 -56.33
N PHE A 5 -0.57 17.24 -56.25
CA PHE A 5 -1.78 16.40 -56.56
C PHE A 5 -1.50 15.04 -55.82
N GLY A 6 -2.42 14.08 -55.56
CA GLY A 6 -3.75 13.82 -56.12
C GLY A 6 -4.54 12.71 -55.38
N GLU A 7 -5.86 12.93 -55.30
CA GLU A 7 -7.01 12.15 -55.83
C GLU A 7 -6.80 10.69 -56.35
N ARG A 8 -7.76 9.72 -56.34
CA ARG A 8 -9.22 9.66 -56.09
C ARG A 8 -9.77 8.21 -56.23
N ASN A 9 -10.94 7.98 -55.60
CA ASN A 9 -12.18 7.27 -56.07
C ASN A 9 -12.23 5.74 -56.27
N LYS A 10 -13.16 5.01 -55.60
CA LYS A 10 -14.64 4.77 -55.79
C LYS A 10 -14.98 3.59 -56.73
N MET A 11 -15.79 2.64 -56.24
CA MET A 11 -17.12 2.23 -56.77
C MET A 11 -17.65 0.97 -56.03
N LYS A 12 -18.87 1.00 -55.45
CA LYS A 12 -20.14 0.34 -55.87
C LYS A 12 -20.00 -1.20 -56.01
N GLY A 13 -20.76 -2.09 -55.34
CA GLY A 13 -22.21 -2.14 -55.08
C GLY A 13 -22.81 -3.32 -55.87
N TRP A 14 -23.77 -4.06 -55.27
CA TRP A 14 -24.71 -5.06 -55.86
C TRP A 14 -24.31 -6.55 -55.94
N LEU A 15 -24.97 -7.41 -55.14
CA LEU A 15 -26.00 -8.40 -55.55
C LEU A 15 -26.22 -9.49 -54.48
N PHE A 16 -27.38 -9.43 -53.81
CA PHE A 16 -28.03 -10.59 -53.19
C PHE A 16 -28.94 -11.23 -54.25
N GLY A 17 -28.84 -12.55 -54.43
CA GLY A 17 -29.70 -13.33 -55.32
C GLY A 17 -30.10 -14.65 -54.66
N ASN A 18 -31.41 -14.84 -54.55
CA ASN A 18 -32.12 -16.03 -54.06
C ASN A 18 -31.67 -17.34 -54.72
N LEU A 19 -31.69 -18.46 -53.97
CA LEU A 19 -32.00 -19.76 -54.55
C LEU A 19 -32.77 -20.66 -53.56
N GLN A 20 -33.84 -21.24 -54.08
CA GLN A 20 -34.86 -22.06 -53.41
C GLN A 20 -34.37 -23.47 -53.02
N LEU A 21 -35.09 -24.02 -52.04
CA LEU A 21 -35.18 -25.43 -51.65
C LEU A 21 -35.18 -26.43 -52.81
N VAL A 22 -34.34 -27.47 -52.71
CA VAL A 22 -34.70 -28.85 -53.07
C VAL A 22 -34.05 -29.81 -52.06
N SER A 23 -34.88 -30.68 -51.47
CA SER A 23 -34.50 -31.69 -50.50
C SER A 23 -33.64 -32.81 -51.12
N SER A 24 -32.66 -33.32 -50.38
CA SER A 24 -32.26 -34.73 -50.49
C SER A 24 -31.55 -35.18 -49.20
N VAL A 25 -32.02 -36.30 -48.70
CA VAL A 25 -31.75 -36.88 -47.38
C VAL A 25 -30.44 -37.66 -47.40
N ILE A 26 -29.48 -37.29 -46.54
CA ILE A 26 -28.46 -38.22 -46.04
C ILE A 26 -28.32 -38.01 -44.54
N LYS A 27 -28.91 -38.92 -43.76
CA LYS A 27 -28.76 -38.98 -42.30
C LYS A 27 -27.38 -39.57 -41.97
N VAL A 28 -26.44 -38.74 -41.53
CA VAL A 28 -25.24 -39.20 -40.81
C VAL A 28 -25.47 -38.95 -39.31
N PRO A 29 -25.29 -39.94 -38.42
CA PRO A 29 -25.66 -39.79 -37.02
C PRO A 29 -24.69 -38.86 -36.27
N ILE A 30 -25.26 -37.88 -35.57
CA ILE A 30 -24.63 -36.82 -34.76
C ILE A 30 -23.67 -37.35 -33.67
N TYR A 31 -23.66 -38.66 -33.41
CA TYR A 31 -22.76 -39.29 -32.45
C TYR A 31 -21.27 -39.24 -32.83
N PHE A 32 -20.92 -39.08 -34.11
CA PHE A 32 -19.51 -38.96 -34.51
C PHE A 32 -18.93 -37.54 -34.34
N ILE A 33 -19.77 -36.51 -34.32
CA ILE A 33 -19.30 -35.12 -34.15
C ILE A 33 -19.01 -34.82 -32.67
N ILE A 34 -19.72 -35.47 -31.75
CA ILE A 34 -19.52 -35.30 -30.30
C ILE A 34 -18.28 -36.08 -29.81
N PHE A 35 -17.93 -37.20 -30.45
CA PHE A 35 -16.69 -37.92 -30.12
C PHE A 35 -15.42 -37.24 -30.69
N SER A 36 -15.58 -36.40 -31.71
CA SER A 36 -14.47 -35.64 -32.32
C SER A 36 -14.23 -34.29 -31.62
N PHE A 37 -15.26 -33.68 -31.04
CA PHE A 37 -15.11 -32.44 -30.24
C PHE A 37 -14.76 -32.71 -28.77
N GLY A 38 -14.99 -33.92 -28.25
CA GLY A 38 -14.59 -34.32 -26.90
C GLY A 38 -13.12 -34.73 -26.74
N VAL A 39 -12.38 -34.86 -27.84
CA VAL A 39 -10.96 -35.29 -27.84
C VAL A 39 -9.98 -34.15 -28.16
N VAL A 40 -10.47 -32.96 -28.58
CA VAL A 40 -9.59 -31.80 -28.88
C VAL A 40 -9.37 -30.87 -27.67
N PHE A 41 -10.04 -31.10 -26.54
CA PHE A 41 -9.75 -30.41 -25.27
C PHE A 41 -8.82 -31.22 -24.34
N ALA A 42 -8.07 -32.18 -24.89
CA ALA A 42 -6.98 -32.85 -24.19
C ALA A 42 -5.64 -32.42 -24.81
N ALA A 43 -4.81 -31.74 -24.01
CA ALA A 43 -3.41 -31.41 -24.25
C ALA A 43 -3.10 -30.38 -25.35
N LEU A 44 -3.27 -29.09 -25.05
CA LEU A 44 -2.26 -28.11 -25.48
C LEU A 44 -1.02 -28.25 -24.57
N SER A 45 -0.38 -29.42 -24.60
CA SER A 45 0.99 -29.51 -24.09
C SER A 45 1.85 -28.65 -25.01
N LEU A 46 2.65 -27.73 -24.47
CA LEU A 46 3.63 -26.98 -25.27
C LEU A 46 4.42 -27.98 -26.13
N GLU A 47 4.26 -27.96 -27.45
CA GLU A 47 5.03 -28.84 -28.35
C GLU A 47 6.54 -28.55 -28.27
N ARG A 48 6.88 -27.33 -27.85
CA ARG A 48 8.23 -26.81 -27.65
C ARG A 48 8.24 -25.71 -26.59
N VAL A 49 9.39 -25.51 -25.95
CA VAL A 49 9.64 -24.42 -25.00
C VAL A 49 10.72 -23.52 -25.58
N ARG A 50 10.39 -22.25 -25.85
CA ARG A 50 11.34 -21.24 -26.32
C ARG A 50 12.00 -20.54 -25.13
N TRP A 51 13.24 -20.86 -24.87
CA TRP A 51 14.04 -20.28 -23.81
C TRP A 51 14.72 -18.99 -24.26
N CYS A 52 14.43 -17.88 -23.58
CA CYS A 52 15.04 -16.60 -23.90
C CYS A 52 16.41 -16.47 -23.22
N THR A 53 17.44 -16.13 -23.99
CA THR A 53 18.82 -15.96 -23.53
C THR A 53 19.22 -14.49 -23.53
N VAL A 54 19.91 -14.02 -22.47
CA VAL A 54 20.25 -12.61 -22.27
C VAL A 54 21.64 -12.23 -22.78
N SER A 55 22.41 -13.18 -23.31
CA SER A 55 23.72 -12.93 -23.93
C SER A 55 24.04 -13.96 -25.03
N GLN A 56 25.04 -13.67 -25.85
CA GLN A 56 25.49 -14.59 -26.90
C GLN A 56 26.12 -15.88 -26.33
N GLN A 57 26.87 -15.76 -25.22
CA GLN A 57 27.44 -16.92 -24.52
C GLN A 57 26.33 -17.81 -23.96
N GLU A 58 25.29 -17.19 -23.38
CA GLU A 58 24.13 -17.92 -22.87
C GLU A 58 23.31 -18.56 -24.00
N HIS A 59 23.16 -17.88 -25.13
CA HIS A 59 22.53 -18.45 -26.32
C HIS A 59 23.28 -19.69 -26.82
N SER A 60 24.61 -19.64 -26.83
CA SER A 60 25.46 -20.78 -27.18
C SER A 60 25.26 -21.96 -26.22
N LYS A 61 25.28 -21.71 -24.90
CA LYS A 61 24.99 -22.74 -23.88
C LYS A 61 23.58 -23.31 -24.04
N CYS A 62 22.58 -22.47 -24.31
CA CYS A 62 21.21 -22.91 -24.51
C CYS A 62 21.09 -23.84 -25.73
N ASN A 63 21.76 -23.50 -26.84
CA ASN A 63 21.74 -24.34 -28.04
C ASN A 63 22.37 -25.72 -27.79
N ASP A 64 23.44 -25.78 -27.01
CA ASP A 64 24.06 -27.05 -26.64
C ASP A 64 23.20 -27.83 -25.61
N MET A 65 22.54 -27.15 -24.69
CA MET A 65 21.51 -27.72 -23.81
C MET A 65 20.36 -28.33 -24.62
N SER A 66 19.84 -27.60 -25.61
CA SER A 66 18.78 -28.05 -26.52
C SER A 66 19.18 -29.32 -27.28
N LYS A 67 20.39 -29.34 -27.86
CA LYS A 67 20.93 -30.54 -28.54
C LYS A 67 21.11 -31.72 -27.59
N ALA A 68 21.59 -31.48 -26.37
CA ALA A 68 21.76 -32.52 -25.36
C ALA A 68 20.41 -33.13 -24.96
N PHE A 69 19.40 -32.29 -24.71
CA PHE A 69 18.04 -32.69 -24.36
C PHE A 69 17.40 -33.51 -25.50
N ALA A 70 17.54 -33.04 -26.74
CA ALA A 70 17.03 -33.73 -27.92
C ALA A 70 17.69 -35.11 -28.11
N ARG A 71 19.01 -35.23 -27.95
CA ARG A 71 19.73 -36.52 -28.03
C ARG A 71 19.32 -37.50 -26.93
N ALA A 72 18.96 -36.97 -25.76
CA ALA A 72 18.48 -37.75 -24.63
C ALA A 72 16.97 -38.10 -24.75
N GLY A 73 16.27 -37.61 -25.78
CA GLY A 73 14.84 -37.84 -25.94
C GLY A 73 13.97 -37.12 -24.90
N ILE A 74 14.47 -36.03 -24.31
CA ILE A 74 13.72 -35.22 -23.36
C ILE A 74 12.71 -34.36 -24.14
N LEU A 75 11.46 -34.38 -23.70
CA LEU A 75 10.34 -33.60 -24.27
C LEU A 75 9.70 -32.71 -23.20
N PRO A 76 9.08 -31.58 -23.59
CA PRO A 76 8.98 -31.02 -24.94
C PRO A 76 10.30 -30.47 -25.48
N ARG A 77 10.40 -30.19 -26.79
CA ARG A 77 11.65 -29.71 -27.40
C ARG A 77 12.03 -28.33 -26.85
N LEU A 78 13.30 -28.15 -26.50
CA LEU A 78 13.84 -26.84 -26.12
C LEU A 78 14.34 -26.10 -27.37
N GLU A 79 13.88 -24.86 -27.57
CA GLU A 79 14.40 -23.93 -28.57
C GLU A 79 14.98 -22.70 -27.85
N CYS A 80 15.95 -22.03 -28.46
CA CYS A 80 16.63 -20.88 -27.85
C CYS A 80 16.33 -19.61 -28.65
N THR A 81 15.95 -18.55 -27.96
CA THR A 81 15.60 -17.25 -28.53
C THR A 81 16.55 -16.18 -28.00
N GLU A 82 17.17 -15.40 -28.89
CA GLU A 82 18.06 -14.31 -28.51
C GLU A 82 17.26 -13.09 -28.02
N GLY A 83 17.31 -12.82 -26.71
CA GLY A 83 16.73 -11.61 -26.13
C GLY A 83 17.75 -10.51 -25.86
N GLY A 84 19.02 -10.84 -25.61
CA GLY A 84 20.11 -9.88 -25.40
C GLY A 84 20.05 -9.07 -24.09
N SER A 85 18.95 -9.11 -23.36
CA SER A 85 18.82 -8.59 -21.99
C SER A 85 17.65 -9.24 -21.27
N ALA A 86 17.66 -9.21 -19.94
CA ALA A 86 16.54 -9.74 -19.14
C ALA A 86 15.24 -8.97 -19.37
N ALA A 87 15.31 -7.62 -19.47
CA ALA A 87 14.14 -6.77 -19.72
C ALA A 87 13.51 -7.06 -21.10
N ASN A 88 14.33 -7.27 -22.13
CA ASN A 88 13.80 -7.67 -23.44
C ASN A 88 13.20 -9.08 -23.38
N CYS A 89 13.83 -10.03 -22.68
CA CYS A 89 13.26 -11.36 -22.52
C CYS A 89 11.89 -11.35 -21.82
N THR A 90 11.69 -10.52 -20.79
CA THR A 90 10.39 -10.42 -20.11
C THR A 90 9.32 -9.83 -21.02
N GLN A 91 9.68 -8.83 -21.85
CA GLN A 91 8.80 -8.29 -22.87
C GLN A 91 8.47 -9.32 -23.97
N MET A 92 9.47 -10.05 -24.47
CA MET A 92 9.28 -11.10 -25.47
C MET A 92 8.39 -12.25 -24.96
N ILE A 93 8.48 -12.60 -23.66
CA ILE A 93 7.60 -13.59 -23.06
C ILE A 93 6.17 -13.07 -23.02
N LYS A 94 5.96 -11.81 -22.62
CA LYS A 94 4.65 -11.15 -22.65
C LYS A 94 4.05 -11.11 -24.05
N ASP A 95 4.87 -10.87 -25.08
CA ASP A 95 4.46 -10.75 -26.48
C ASP A 95 4.40 -12.11 -27.21
N TYR A 96 4.46 -13.22 -26.49
CA TYR A 96 4.42 -14.60 -27.04
C TYR A 96 5.57 -14.93 -28.00
N LEU A 97 6.68 -14.21 -27.96
CA LEU A 97 7.88 -14.45 -28.77
C LEU A 97 8.87 -15.43 -28.10
N ALA A 98 8.82 -15.54 -26.77
CA ALA A 98 9.54 -16.54 -25.98
C ALA A 98 8.61 -17.14 -24.91
N ASP A 99 9.03 -18.20 -24.21
CA ASP A 99 8.18 -18.89 -23.22
C ASP A 99 8.75 -18.85 -21.80
N ALA A 100 10.08 -18.88 -21.62
CA ALA A 100 10.73 -18.93 -20.31
C ALA A 100 12.06 -18.17 -20.27
N VAL A 101 12.41 -17.63 -19.09
CA VAL A 101 13.71 -17.01 -18.79
C VAL A 101 14.03 -17.13 -17.30
N THR A 102 15.31 -17.28 -16.92
CA THR A 102 15.73 -17.31 -15.51
C THR A 102 16.08 -15.91 -14.99
N LEU A 103 15.33 -15.42 -14.02
CA LEU A 103 15.45 -14.08 -13.45
C LEU A 103 15.89 -14.10 -11.99
N ASN A 104 16.53 -13.03 -11.52
CA ASN A 104 16.81 -12.79 -10.10
C ASN A 104 15.60 -12.13 -9.41
N GLY A 105 15.60 -12.04 -8.07
CA GLY A 105 14.48 -11.49 -7.30
C GLY A 105 13.97 -10.12 -7.77
N ARG A 106 14.88 -9.17 -8.07
CA ARG A 106 14.52 -7.83 -8.56
C ARG A 106 13.82 -7.88 -9.92
N LEU A 107 14.36 -8.67 -10.86
CA LEU A 107 13.77 -8.83 -12.18
C LEU A 107 12.47 -9.65 -12.14
N ILE A 108 12.32 -10.59 -11.21
CA ILE A 108 11.05 -11.30 -10.96
C ILE A 108 9.97 -10.30 -10.49
N TYR A 109 10.32 -9.38 -9.57
CA TYR A 109 9.40 -8.33 -9.12
C TYR A 109 8.94 -7.45 -10.29
N GLN A 110 9.87 -6.96 -11.12
CA GLN A 110 9.55 -6.14 -12.29
C GLN A 110 8.68 -6.90 -13.30
N ALA A 111 9.08 -8.13 -13.66
CA ALA A 111 8.35 -8.98 -14.59
C ALA A 111 6.93 -9.29 -14.10
N GLY A 112 6.76 -9.55 -12.80
CA GLY A 112 5.46 -9.79 -12.19
C GLY A 112 4.58 -8.55 -12.18
N LYS A 113 5.14 -7.40 -11.79
CA LYS A 113 4.42 -6.13 -11.67
C LYS A 113 4.03 -5.54 -13.04
N GLU A 114 4.94 -5.52 -14.00
CA GLU A 114 4.77 -4.81 -15.27
C GLU A 114 4.18 -5.68 -16.38
N HIS A 115 4.37 -7.00 -16.29
CA HIS A 115 4.00 -7.94 -17.34
C HIS A 115 3.14 -9.12 -16.84
N GLY A 116 2.86 -9.20 -15.53
CA GLY A 116 2.06 -10.27 -14.95
C GLY A 116 2.72 -11.64 -15.02
N LEU A 117 4.04 -11.73 -15.23
CA LEU A 117 4.72 -13.02 -15.34
C LEU A 117 4.83 -13.71 -13.96
N LYS A 118 4.86 -15.05 -13.97
CA LYS A 118 4.92 -15.87 -12.75
C LYS A 118 6.19 -16.74 -12.69
N PRO A 119 6.82 -16.88 -11.51
CA PRO A 119 7.90 -17.83 -11.32
C PRO A 119 7.35 -19.26 -11.18
N VAL A 120 8.00 -20.23 -11.80
CA VAL A 120 7.54 -21.64 -11.84
C VAL A 120 8.58 -22.66 -11.38
N VAL A 121 9.87 -22.36 -11.52
CA VAL A 121 10.97 -23.23 -11.07
C VAL A 121 12.02 -22.40 -10.36
N GLY A 122 12.44 -22.78 -9.16
CA GLY A 122 13.43 -22.06 -8.36
C GLY A 122 14.78 -22.77 -8.31
N GLU A 123 15.88 -22.00 -8.26
CA GLU A 123 17.23 -22.51 -7.99
C GLU A 123 17.44 -22.78 -6.49
N VAL A 124 18.15 -23.87 -6.17
CA VAL A 124 18.65 -24.22 -4.83
C VAL A 124 20.17 -24.12 -4.85
N TYR A 125 20.79 -23.50 -3.84
CA TYR A 125 22.25 -23.34 -3.78
C TYR A 125 22.91 -24.12 -2.64
N ASP A 126 22.17 -24.36 -1.56
CA ASP A 126 22.65 -25.04 -0.36
C ASP A 126 21.48 -25.84 0.24
N GLN A 127 21.75 -27.05 0.75
CA GLN A 127 20.75 -27.90 1.40
C GLN A 127 20.22 -27.28 2.71
N GLU A 128 20.99 -26.40 3.36
CA GLU A 128 20.61 -25.82 4.67
C GLU A 128 19.73 -24.55 4.56
N ILE A 129 19.92 -23.76 3.50
CA ILE A 129 19.22 -22.49 3.27
C ILE A 129 18.25 -22.59 2.07
N GLY A 130 18.37 -23.66 1.28
CA GLY A 130 17.50 -24.01 0.17
C GLY A 130 17.56 -22.99 -0.97
N THR A 131 16.42 -22.36 -1.22
CA THR A 131 16.19 -21.39 -2.30
C THR A 131 16.33 -19.93 -1.84
N SER A 132 17.17 -19.64 -0.84
CA SER A 132 17.27 -18.27 -0.32
C SER A 132 18.57 -17.98 0.40
N TYR A 133 18.78 -16.70 0.72
CA TYR A 133 19.72 -16.24 1.74
C TYR A 133 19.17 -14.96 2.38
N TYR A 134 19.74 -14.54 3.51
CA TYR A 134 19.23 -13.39 4.27
C TYR A 134 20.17 -12.20 4.16
N ALA A 135 19.60 -11.02 3.89
CA ALA A 135 20.30 -9.75 4.01
C ALA A 135 20.25 -9.25 5.45
N VAL A 136 21.39 -8.86 5.99
CA VAL A 136 21.54 -8.39 7.37
C VAL A 136 22.33 -7.09 7.42
N ALA A 137 22.06 -6.29 8.44
CA ALA A 137 22.87 -5.13 8.81
C ALA A 137 23.70 -5.50 10.04
N VAL A 138 25.02 -5.39 9.94
CA VAL A 138 25.98 -5.79 10.97
C VAL A 138 26.66 -4.56 11.54
N VAL A 139 26.82 -4.52 12.86
CA VAL A 139 27.61 -3.51 13.58
C VAL A 139 28.54 -4.19 14.58
N LYS A 140 29.55 -3.46 15.08
CA LYS A 140 30.36 -3.95 16.21
C LYS A 140 29.53 -3.99 17.49
N LYS A 141 29.73 -5.03 18.30
CA LYS A 141 29.07 -5.19 19.60
C LYS A 141 29.55 -4.09 20.55
N GLY A 142 28.63 -3.58 21.38
CA GLY A 142 28.87 -2.42 22.26
C GLY A 142 28.66 -1.05 21.60
N SER A 143 28.29 -0.99 20.33
CA SER A 143 27.78 0.25 19.73
C SER A 143 26.33 0.52 20.15
N ASN A 144 25.97 1.79 20.32
CA ASN A 144 24.58 2.22 20.57
C ASN A 144 23.77 2.37 19.27
N ILE A 145 24.23 1.77 18.18
CA ILE A 145 23.62 1.90 16.86
C ILE A 145 22.47 0.90 16.76
N THR A 146 21.29 1.38 16.38
CA THR A 146 20.12 0.58 16.02
C THR A 146 19.72 0.87 14.59
N ILE A 147 18.79 0.09 14.02
CA ILE A 147 18.23 0.38 12.69
C ILE A 147 17.57 1.78 12.62
N ASN A 148 17.13 2.32 13.76
CA ASN A 148 16.47 3.62 13.88
C ASN A 148 17.46 4.80 13.94
N SER A 149 18.74 4.55 14.21
CA SER A 149 19.75 5.58 14.45
C SER A 149 20.83 5.62 13.36
N LEU A 150 20.49 5.21 12.14
CA LEU A 150 21.45 5.13 11.02
C LEU A 150 21.73 6.47 10.32
N LYS A 151 20.90 7.49 10.55
CA LYS A 151 21.10 8.84 9.99
C LYS A 151 22.43 9.42 10.51
N GLY A 152 23.29 9.87 9.61
CA GLY A 152 24.62 10.41 9.93
C GLY A 152 25.68 9.35 10.26
N ILE A 153 25.36 8.06 10.17
CA ILE A 153 26.32 6.98 10.40
C ILE A 153 27.18 6.74 9.14
N ARG A 154 28.38 6.16 9.32
CA ARG A 154 29.26 5.72 8.22
C ARG A 154 28.88 4.29 7.78
N SER A 155 28.64 4.05 6.50
CA SER A 155 28.14 2.75 6.02
C SER A 155 29.06 2.04 5.01
N CYS A 156 29.00 0.71 5.01
CA CYS A 156 29.72 -0.18 4.10
C CYS A 156 28.73 -1.03 3.29
N HIS A 157 28.84 -0.97 1.96
CA HIS A 157 27.92 -1.65 1.04
C HIS A 157 28.70 -2.59 0.11
N THR A 158 28.09 -3.70 -0.29
CA THR A 158 28.74 -4.66 -1.22
C THR A 158 28.97 -4.10 -2.62
N GLY A 159 28.26 -3.04 -2.98
CA GLY A 159 28.28 -2.39 -4.29
C GLY A 159 26.90 -1.87 -4.71
N ILE A 160 26.88 -0.87 -5.60
CA ILE A 160 25.65 -0.30 -6.17
C ILE A 160 24.83 -1.37 -6.89
N ASN A 161 23.49 -1.33 -6.77
CA ASN A 161 22.55 -2.28 -7.39
C ASN A 161 22.76 -3.76 -7.01
N ARG A 162 23.40 -4.03 -5.87
CA ARG A 162 23.52 -5.40 -5.33
C ARG A 162 22.45 -5.68 -4.30
N THR A 163 21.92 -6.90 -4.31
CA THR A 163 20.70 -7.24 -3.56
C THR A 163 20.82 -7.01 -2.05
N ALA A 164 21.76 -7.65 -1.36
CA ALA A 164 21.87 -7.55 0.10
C ALA A 164 22.61 -6.30 0.59
N GLY A 165 23.52 -5.74 -0.22
CA GLY A 165 24.31 -4.58 0.15
C GLY A 165 23.76 -3.23 -0.32
N TRP A 166 22.76 -3.20 -1.21
CA TRP A 166 22.17 -1.97 -1.73
C TRP A 166 20.64 -2.06 -1.83
N ASP A 167 20.12 -2.96 -2.67
CA ASP A 167 18.68 -2.97 -2.99
C ASP A 167 17.83 -3.18 -1.73
N VAL A 168 18.06 -4.25 -0.97
CA VAL A 168 17.31 -4.54 0.27
C VAL A 168 17.47 -3.43 1.32
N PRO A 169 18.68 -3.01 1.74
CA PRO A 169 18.81 -2.01 2.78
C PRO A 169 18.28 -0.64 2.36
N VAL A 170 18.55 -0.17 1.14
CA VAL A 170 18.05 1.13 0.67
C VAL A 170 16.53 1.09 0.50
N GLY A 171 16.00 0.01 -0.11
CA GLY A 171 14.57 -0.20 -0.26
C GLY A 171 13.83 -0.23 1.07
N TYR A 172 14.32 -1.01 2.03
CA TYR A 172 13.77 -1.06 3.39
C TYR A 172 13.80 0.31 4.09
N LEU A 173 14.92 1.04 4.00
CA LEU A 173 15.05 2.36 4.62
C LEU A 173 14.09 3.38 4.00
N ILE A 174 13.84 3.29 2.69
CA ILE A 174 12.86 4.14 2.02
C ILE A 174 11.44 3.79 2.46
N ASP A 175 11.06 2.51 2.39
CA ASP A 175 9.66 2.18 2.63
C ASP A 175 9.25 2.27 4.10
N SER A 176 10.20 2.06 5.00
CA SER A 176 10.01 2.37 6.41
C SER A 176 10.02 3.87 6.73
N GLY A 177 10.22 4.73 5.73
CA GLY A 177 10.18 6.18 5.87
C GLY A 177 11.40 6.80 6.55
N ARG A 178 12.53 6.09 6.60
CA ARG A 178 13.78 6.59 7.19
C ARG A 178 14.62 7.38 6.19
N ILE A 179 14.59 6.98 4.92
CA ILE A 179 15.19 7.72 3.80
C ILE A 179 14.07 8.24 2.91
N THR A 180 14.19 9.50 2.50
CA THR A 180 13.25 10.12 1.59
C THR A 180 13.95 10.51 0.30
N ALA A 181 13.48 9.99 -0.84
CA ALA A 181 14.06 10.25 -2.14
C ALA A 181 13.15 11.14 -3.01
N MET A 182 13.32 12.46 -2.89
CA MET A 182 12.63 13.41 -3.76
C MET A 182 13.07 13.19 -5.22
N GLY A 183 12.08 13.14 -6.13
CA GLY A 183 12.34 12.91 -7.55
C GLY A 183 12.96 11.54 -7.88
N CYS A 184 12.84 10.54 -7.00
CA CYS A 184 13.44 9.21 -7.16
C CYS A 184 14.98 9.17 -7.25
N ASP A 185 15.70 10.21 -6.82
CA ASP A 185 17.18 10.20 -6.79
C ASP A 185 17.70 9.44 -5.56
N LEU A 186 17.66 8.09 -5.64
CA LEU A 186 18.05 7.21 -4.55
C LEU A 186 19.51 7.41 -4.11
N PRO A 187 20.50 7.48 -5.01
CA PRO A 187 21.89 7.67 -4.60
C PRO A 187 22.12 8.98 -3.86
N LYS A 188 21.47 10.08 -4.29
CA LYS A 188 21.51 11.36 -3.57
C LYS A 188 20.87 11.26 -2.20
N ALA A 189 19.70 10.63 -2.09
CA ALA A 189 19.02 10.45 -0.80
C ALA A 189 19.87 9.65 0.20
N VAL A 190 20.52 8.57 -0.27
CA VAL A 190 21.45 7.77 0.55
C VAL A 190 22.68 8.59 0.96
N SER A 191 23.21 9.42 0.06
CA SER A 191 24.32 10.35 0.34
C SER A 191 23.98 11.41 1.39
N GLU A 192 22.75 11.91 1.41
CA GLU A 192 22.29 12.89 2.42
C GLU A 192 22.00 12.21 3.76
N TYR A 193 21.61 10.93 3.74
CA TYR A 193 21.27 10.17 4.93
C TYR A 193 22.48 9.67 5.72
N PHE A 194 23.47 9.06 5.05
CA PHE A 194 24.71 8.60 5.68
C PHE A 194 25.78 9.70 5.60
N ASN A 195 26.60 9.83 6.64
CA ASN A 195 27.66 10.86 6.66
C ASN A 195 28.73 10.60 5.60
N ALA A 196 29.13 9.32 5.45
CA ALA A 196 30.04 8.87 4.41
C ALA A 196 29.81 7.38 4.18
N SER A 197 30.03 6.90 2.96
CA SER A 197 29.83 5.49 2.61
C SER A 197 31.00 4.92 1.81
N CYS A 198 31.11 3.59 1.76
CA CYS A 198 31.74 2.91 0.64
C CYS A 198 30.68 2.11 -0.13
N VAL A 199 30.38 2.57 -1.35
CA VAL A 199 29.44 1.97 -2.30
C VAL A 199 30.18 1.71 -3.62
N PRO A 200 30.92 0.59 -3.73
CA PRO A 200 31.65 0.24 -4.93
C PRO A 200 30.78 0.28 -6.20
N GLY A 201 31.30 0.89 -7.26
CA GLY A 201 30.59 1.12 -8.53
C GLY A 201 29.87 2.47 -8.62
N ALA A 202 29.77 3.23 -7.53
CA ALA A 202 29.19 4.58 -7.52
C ALA A 202 30.22 5.68 -7.86
N ASN A 203 31.16 5.40 -8.78
CA ASN A 203 32.32 6.24 -9.07
C ASN A 203 32.21 7.10 -10.33
N SER A 204 31.03 7.13 -10.97
CA SER A 204 30.76 8.04 -12.09
C SER A 204 30.43 9.46 -11.60
N ALA A 205 30.60 10.46 -12.46
CA ALA A 205 30.40 11.87 -12.10
C ALA A 205 28.98 12.23 -11.65
N ASN A 206 27.99 11.38 -11.93
CA ASN A 206 26.60 11.61 -11.55
C ASN A 206 26.29 11.16 -10.12
N TYR A 207 27.19 10.41 -9.47
CA TYR A 207 27.01 9.99 -8.09
C TYR A 207 27.63 10.99 -7.10
N PRO A 208 26.98 11.23 -5.94
CA PRO A 208 27.58 12.03 -4.87
C PRO A 208 28.91 11.43 -4.37
N ALA A 209 29.91 12.27 -4.16
CA ALA A 209 31.25 11.84 -3.73
C ALA A 209 31.27 11.12 -2.37
N SER A 210 30.31 11.43 -1.48
CA SER A 210 30.15 10.79 -0.16
C SER A 210 29.96 9.28 -0.26
N LEU A 211 29.38 8.77 -1.36
CA LEU A 211 29.14 7.35 -1.58
C LEU A 211 30.42 6.53 -1.75
N CYS A 212 31.50 7.17 -2.19
CA CYS A 212 32.81 6.54 -2.39
C CYS A 212 33.85 7.00 -1.36
N GLN A 213 33.47 7.86 -0.40
CA GLN A 213 34.42 8.52 0.50
C GLN A 213 35.21 7.51 1.36
N LEU A 214 34.54 6.46 1.86
CA LEU A 214 35.15 5.43 2.70
C LEU A 214 35.85 4.32 1.92
N CYS A 215 35.66 4.26 0.60
CA CYS A 215 36.30 3.22 -0.22
C CYS A 215 37.82 3.37 -0.23
N LYS A 216 38.53 2.25 -0.33
CA LYS A 216 39.98 2.18 -0.08
C LYS A 216 40.79 2.06 -1.37
N GLY A 217 40.22 1.47 -2.41
CA GLY A 217 40.93 1.10 -3.63
C GLY A 217 41.75 -0.17 -3.45
N ASP A 218 42.72 -0.36 -4.33
CA ASP A 218 43.70 -1.44 -4.25
C ASP A 218 44.77 -1.16 -3.18
N LEU A 219 45.80 -2.02 -3.08
CA LEU A 219 46.89 -1.85 -2.11
C LEU A 219 47.68 -0.55 -2.27
N SER A 220 47.60 0.09 -3.44
CA SER A 220 48.23 1.39 -3.72
C SER A 220 47.27 2.58 -3.60
N GLY A 221 46.03 2.32 -3.18
CA GLY A 221 44.95 3.32 -3.11
C GLY A 221 44.41 3.74 -4.48
N GLN A 222 44.82 3.07 -5.56
CA GLN A 222 44.29 3.28 -6.91
C GLN A 222 42.98 2.50 -7.06
N LYS A 223 42.24 2.73 -8.16
CA LYS A 223 40.99 1.99 -8.43
C LYS A 223 39.94 2.11 -7.30
N LYS A 224 39.96 3.23 -6.57
CA LYS A 224 39.00 3.53 -5.51
C LYS A 224 37.56 3.48 -6.04
N CYS A 225 36.70 2.81 -5.28
CA CYS A 225 35.28 2.67 -5.52
C CYS A 225 34.93 1.96 -6.85
N GLN A 226 35.85 1.18 -7.43
CA GLN A 226 35.55 0.34 -8.58
C GLN A 226 34.57 -0.78 -8.19
N GLY A 227 33.63 -1.10 -9.06
CA GLY A 227 32.64 -2.16 -8.85
C GLY A 227 33.19 -3.57 -9.09
N ASN A 228 34.43 -3.84 -8.67
CA ASN A 228 35.11 -5.12 -8.85
C ASN A 228 36.15 -5.35 -7.73
N SER A 229 36.81 -6.52 -7.76
CA SER A 229 37.76 -6.96 -6.74
C SER A 229 39.06 -6.13 -6.63
N GLN A 230 39.28 -5.12 -7.48
CA GLN A 230 40.38 -4.16 -7.31
C GLN A 230 40.11 -3.22 -6.12
N GLU A 231 38.84 -2.97 -5.78
CA GLU A 231 38.47 -2.25 -4.56
C GLU A 231 38.46 -3.24 -3.38
N GLN A 232 39.27 -2.98 -2.35
CA GLN A 232 39.36 -3.84 -1.17
C GLN A 232 38.06 -3.97 -0.38
N TYR A 233 37.18 -2.98 -0.45
CA TYR A 233 35.87 -3.00 0.19
C TYR A 233 34.73 -3.47 -0.73
N TYR A 234 35.05 -4.10 -1.86
CA TYR A 234 34.06 -4.69 -2.77
C TYR A 234 33.49 -6.03 -2.26
N ASP A 235 32.23 -6.30 -2.61
CA ASP A 235 31.50 -7.53 -2.28
C ASP A 235 31.26 -7.74 -0.78
N TYR A 236 30.66 -8.88 -0.42
CA TYR A 236 30.35 -9.26 0.95
C TYR A 236 31.58 -9.17 1.87
N SER A 237 32.69 -9.76 1.44
CA SER A 237 33.95 -9.78 2.20
C SER A 237 34.48 -8.36 2.43
N GLY A 238 34.52 -7.54 1.38
CA GLY A 238 35.02 -6.17 1.46
C GLY A 238 34.12 -5.24 2.27
N ALA A 239 32.79 -5.36 2.16
CA ALA A 239 31.87 -4.58 2.96
C ALA A 239 31.99 -4.92 4.46
N PHE A 240 32.15 -6.20 4.81
CA PHE A 240 32.43 -6.59 6.20
C PHE A 240 33.82 -6.12 6.66
N ARG A 241 34.83 -6.19 5.80
CA ARG A 241 36.17 -5.65 6.07
C ARG A 241 36.15 -4.15 6.35
N CYS A 242 35.36 -3.38 5.60
CA CYS A 242 35.15 -1.95 5.83
C CYS A 242 34.61 -1.64 7.24
N LEU A 243 33.73 -2.49 7.78
CA LEU A 243 33.28 -2.40 9.17
C LEU A 243 34.38 -2.85 10.15
N ALA A 244 35.05 -3.98 9.87
CA ALA A 244 36.08 -4.53 10.75
C ALA A 244 37.26 -3.56 10.93
N GLU A 245 37.69 -2.88 9.87
CA GLU A 245 38.76 -1.86 9.85
C GLU A 245 38.29 -0.45 10.30
N ASP A 246 37.10 -0.32 10.88
CA ASP A 246 36.54 0.95 11.43
C ASP A 246 36.37 2.09 10.40
N ALA A 247 36.41 1.78 9.10
CA ALA A 247 36.14 2.74 8.04
C ALA A 247 34.65 3.12 8.04
N GLY A 248 33.77 2.13 8.16
CA GLY A 248 32.34 2.31 8.44
C GLY A 248 31.94 1.75 9.80
N ALA A 249 30.73 2.10 10.22
CA ALA A 249 30.14 1.70 11.49
C ALA A 249 28.97 0.70 11.34
N VAL A 250 28.44 0.54 10.11
CA VAL A 250 27.47 -0.49 9.73
C VAL A 250 27.86 -1.12 8.39
N ALA A 251 27.72 -2.44 8.26
CA ALA A 251 27.89 -3.15 7.00
C ALA A 251 26.61 -3.89 6.60
N PHE A 252 26.22 -3.74 5.33
CA PHE A 252 25.09 -4.47 4.75
C PHE A 252 25.60 -5.66 3.94
N VAL A 253 25.37 -6.87 4.43
CA VAL A 253 25.95 -8.12 3.90
C VAL A 253 24.95 -9.27 3.98
N LYS A 254 25.34 -10.48 3.55
CA LYS A 254 24.55 -11.70 3.78
C LYS A 254 24.84 -12.25 5.18
N HIS A 255 23.86 -12.95 5.75
CA HIS A 255 23.96 -13.56 7.08
C HIS A 255 25.20 -14.45 7.30
N SER A 256 25.70 -15.13 6.26
CA SER A 256 26.87 -16.00 6.36
C SER A 256 28.22 -15.25 6.34
N THR A 257 28.25 -13.96 6.01
CA THR A 257 29.51 -13.22 5.82
C THR A 257 30.35 -13.10 7.09
N VAL A 258 29.72 -12.86 8.25
CA VAL A 258 30.45 -12.77 9.52
C VAL A 258 31.12 -14.12 9.83
N PRO A 259 30.39 -15.26 9.96
CA PRO A 259 31.03 -16.54 10.26
C PRO A 259 31.97 -17.06 9.16
N GLU A 260 31.90 -16.57 7.93
CA GLU A 260 32.91 -16.87 6.89
C GLU A 260 34.26 -16.21 7.15
N HIS A 261 34.29 -15.10 7.90
CA HIS A 261 35.47 -14.24 8.09
C HIS A 261 35.88 -14.04 9.55
N THR A 262 35.38 -14.86 10.46
CA THR A 262 35.70 -14.81 11.89
C THR A 262 36.07 -16.19 12.40
N ASP A 263 36.50 -16.27 13.66
CA ASP A 263 36.71 -17.52 14.40
C ASP A 263 37.73 -18.47 13.69
N GLY A 264 38.72 -17.89 13.02
CA GLY A 264 39.81 -18.61 12.34
C GLY A 264 39.41 -19.30 11.03
N ARG A 265 38.23 -19.02 10.47
CA ARG A 265 37.71 -19.68 9.26
C ARG A 265 38.26 -19.16 7.93
N THR A 266 38.98 -18.04 7.95
CA THR A 266 39.61 -17.46 6.75
C THR A 266 41.13 -17.35 6.89
N LEU A 267 41.84 -17.58 5.77
CA LEU A 267 43.29 -17.45 5.69
C LEU A 267 43.74 -15.98 5.48
N SER A 268 42.80 -15.08 5.19
CA SER A 268 43.10 -13.67 4.92
C SER A 268 43.61 -12.95 6.17
N SER A 269 44.79 -12.33 6.08
CA SER A 269 45.49 -11.68 7.21
C SER A 269 44.65 -10.64 7.96
N TRP A 270 43.78 -9.90 7.27
CA TRP A 270 42.95 -8.85 7.88
C TRP A 270 41.89 -9.40 8.85
N ALA A 271 41.54 -10.68 8.76
CA ALA A 271 40.42 -11.30 9.47
C ALA A 271 40.84 -12.35 10.51
N GLN A 272 42.14 -12.68 10.60
CA GLN A 272 42.64 -13.80 11.42
C GLN A 272 42.27 -13.70 12.91
N ASN A 273 42.16 -12.47 13.44
CA ASN A 273 41.90 -12.21 14.86
C ASN A 273 40.45 -11.79 15.16
N LEU A 274 39.57 -11.78 14.16
CA LEU A 274 38.17 -11.38 14.35
C LEU A 274 37.36 -12.51 14.97
N ARG A 275 36.54 -12.19 15.97
CA ARG A 275 35.59 -13.14 16.58
C ARG A 275 34.16 -12.78 16.25
N SER A 276 33.32 -13.78 15.98
CA SER A 276 31.90 -13.56 15.65
C SER A 276 31.16 -12.79 16.74
N GLN A 277 31.51 -13.04 18.01
CA GLN A 277 30.93 -12.40 19.19
C GLN A 277 31.23 -10.88 19.30
N ASP A 278 32.19 -10.37 18.52
CA ASP A 278 32.54 -8.94 18.51
C ASP A 278 31.58 -8.12 17.62
N PHE A 279 30.62 -8.79 16.98
CA PHE A 279 29.63 -8.21 16.07
C PHE A 279 28.20 -8.58 16.50
N GLN A 280 27.24 -7.79 16.05
CA GLN A 280 25.81 -8.00 16.28
C GLN A 280 24.98 -7.54 15.08
N LEU A 281 23.77 -8.06 14.95
CA LEU A 281 22.81 -7.71 13.91
C LEU A 281 21.90 -6.57 14.36
N LEU A 282 21.48 -5.73 13.41
CA LEU A 282 20.39 -4.77 13.62
C LEU A 282 19.07 -5.35 13.13
N CYS A 283 18.08 -5.42 14.00
CA CYS A 283 16.78 -6.01 13.71
C CYS A 283 15.76 -4.94 13.29
N ARG A 284 14.78 -5.31 12.46
CA ARG A 284 13.75 -4.39 11.92
C ARG A 284 12.90 -3.71 13.01
N ASN A 285 12.72 -4.36 14.15
CA ASN A 285 11.99 -3.87 15.31
C ASN A 285 12.77 -2.84 16.15
N GLY A 286 14.01 -2.52 15.80
CA GLY A 286 14.86 -1.60 16.56
C GLY A 286 15.81 -2.25 17.57
N SER A 287 15.67 -3.55 17.86
CA SER A 287 16.60 -4.27 18.73
C SER A 287 17.88 -4.67 17.99
N THR A 288 18.85 -5.19 18.74
CA THR A 288 20.00 -5.93 18.21
C THR A 288 19.90 -7.41 18.60
N ALA A 289 20.60 -8.27 17.86
CA ALA A 289 20.68 -9.70 18.16
C ALA A 289 22.09 -10.25 17.84
N ASP A 290 22.44 -11.41 18.38
CA ASP A 290 23.70 -12.08 18.01
C ASP A 290 23.69 -12.53 16.54
N VAL A 291 24.87 -12.65 15.93
CA VAL A 291 25.03 -12.96 14.50
C VAL A 291 24.47 -14.34 14.10
N THR A 292 24.24 -15.22 15.06
CA THR A 292 23.62 -16.54 14.88
C THR A 292 22.09 -16.47 14.75
N GLU A 293 21.46 -15.39 15.23
CA GLU A 293 20.00 -15.20 15.24
C GLU A 293 19.47 -14.56 13.94
N TRP A 294 20.21 -14.68 12.84
CA TRP A 294 19.84 -14.07 11.55
C TRP A 294 18.46 -14.53 11.03
N ARG A 295 17.97 -15.70 11.44
CA ARG A 295 16.62 -16.20 11.05
C ARG A 295 15.50 -15.34 11.61
N THR A 296 15.68 -14.72 12.78
CA THR A 296 14.71 -13.83 13.44
C THR A 296 15.10 -12.36 13.29
N CYS A 297 16.39 -12.07 13.07
CA CYS A 297 16.93 -10.73 12.92
C CYS A 297 17.61 -10.53 11.55
N HIS A 298 16.82 -10.12 10.56
CA HIS A 298 17.29 -9.79 9.20
C HIS A 298 16.48 -8.64 8.61
N LEU A 299 16.96 -8.06 7.50
CA LEU A 299 16.24 -7.01 6.76
C LEU A 299 15.22 -7.59 5.78
N ALA A 300 15.63 -8.62 5.04
CA ALA A 300 14.75 -9.39 4.17
C ALA A 300 15.34 -10.77 3.88
N ARG A 301 14.48 -11.78 3.76
CA ARG A 301 14.80 -13.03 3.06
C ARG A 301 14.89 -12.76 1.56
N ILE A 302 16.05 -13.02 0.96
CA ILE A 302 16.29 -12.89 -0.47
C ILE A 302 16.03 -14.24 -1.15
N PRO A 303 15.09 -14.32 -2.09
CA PRO A 303 14.82 -15.55 -2.84
C PRO A 303 15.91 -15.82 -3.87
N ALA A 304 16.09 -17.09 -4.20
CA ALA A 304 16.91 -17.54 -5.30
C ALA A 304 16.33 -17.10 -6.65
N ARG A 305 17.12 -17.30 -7.72
CA ARG A 305 16.63 -17.05 -9.08
C ARG A 305 15.52 -18.06 -9.38
N ALA A 306 14.63 -17.66 -10.28
CA ALA A 306 13.57 -18.52 -10.73
C ALA A 306 13.36 -18.38 -12.24
N VAL A 307 12.93 -19.48 -12.85
CA VAL A 307 12.40 -19.52 -14.20
C VAL A 307 11.02 -18.89 -14.18
N VAL A 308 10.83 -17.88 -15.01
CA VAL A 308 9.62 -17.07 -15.10
C VAL A 308 8.96 -17.29 -16.46
N VAL A 309 7.64 -17.41 -16.44
CA VAL A 309 6.79 -17.66 -17.61
C VAL A 309 5.50 -16.83 -17.55
N ARG A 310 4.70 -16.86 -18.62
CA ARG A 310 3.37 -16.22 -18.62
C ARG A 310 2.36 -16.93 -17.69
N PRO A 311 1.28 -16.26 -17.25
CA PRO A 311 0.21 -16.86 -16.47
C PRO A 311 -0.44 -18.11 -17.08
N ASP A 312 -0.63 -18.11 -18.40
CA ASP A 312 -1.26 -19.18 -19.19
C ASP A 312 -0.33 -20.36 -19.48
N THR A 313 0.99 -20.18 -19.35
CA THR A 313 1.97 -21.26 -19.48
C THR A 313 1.88 -22.23 -18.30
N ASP A 314 1.85 -23.53 -18.61
CA ASP A 314 1.89 -24.61 -17.61
C ASP A 314 3.30 -24.73 -17.01
N GLY A 315 3.45 -24.29 -15.76
CA GLY A 315 4.71 -24.35 -15.03
C GLY A 315 5.18 -25.78 -14.74
N THR A 316 4.28 -26.76 -14.68
CA THR A 316 4.62 -28.17 -14.44
C THR A 316 5.35 -28.77 -15.63
N VAL A 317 4.97 -28.40 -16.86
CA VAL A 317 5.68 -28.84 -18.08
C VAL A 317 7.11 -28.31 -18.07
N ILE A 318 7.31 -27.05 -17.69
CA ILE A 318 8.65 -26.44 -17.57
C ILE A 318 9.49 -27.14 -16.51
N PHE A 319 8.90 -27.41 -15.34
CA PHE A 319 9.59 -28.15 -14.28
C PHE A 319 9.96 -29.56 -14.71
N GLN A 320 9.06 -30.31 -15.35
CA GLN A 320 9.34 -31.68 -15.81
C GLN A 320 10.46 -31.72 -16.84
N LEU A 321 10.47 -30.79 -17.79
CA LEU A 321 11.55 -30.63 -18.77
C LEU A 321 12.90 -30.43 -18.08
N LEU A 322 12.96 -29.46 -17.16
CA LEU A 322 14.18 -29.12 -16.43
C LEU A 322 14.61 -30.21 -15.45
N ASN A 323 13.65 -30.90 -14.82
CA ASN A 323 13.92 -31.96 -13.87
C ASN A 323 14.52 -33.20 -14.55
N GLN A 324 14.03 -33.56 -15.74
CA GLN A 324 14.67 -34.61 -16.54
C GLN A 324 16.07 -34.20 -16.99
N GLY A 325 16.27 -32.92 -17.31
CA GLY A 325 17.58 -32.36 -17.64
C GLY A 325 18.57 -32.48 -16.48
N GLN A 326 18.20 -31.97 -15.31
CA GLN A 326 19.07 -31.97 -14.14
C GLN A 326 19.44 -33.38 -13.68
N GLN A 327 18.52 -34.35 -13.79
CA GLN A 327 18.78 -35.76 -13.46
C GLN A 327 19.78 -36.44 -14.40
N ARG A 328 19.96 -35.93 -15.63
CA ARG A 328 20.83 -36.55 -16.65
C ARG A 328 22.14 -35.81 -16.88
N PHE A 329 22.17 -34.51 -16.59
CA PHE A 329 23.25 -33.61 -17.00
C PHE A 329 23.92 -32.87 -15.84
N ASN A 330 23.78 -33.37 -14.61
CA ASN A 330 24.51 -32.87 -13.44
C ASN A 330 25.45 -33.91 -12.80
N ASP A 331 25.48 -35.14 -13.32
CA ASP A 331 26.39 -36.18 -12.83
C ASP A 331 27.83 -35.95 -13.34
N ALA A 332 28.80 -36.36 -12.52
CA ALA A 332 30.22 -36.33 -12.87
C ALA A 332 30.48 -37.24 -14.09
N GLY A 333 30.80 -36.64 -15.23
CA GLY A 333 31.10 -37.35 -16.49
C GLY A 333 30.08 -37.15 -17.62
N ALA A 334 28.98 -36.42 -17.39
CA ALA A 334 28.08 -36.02 -18.48
C ALA A 334 28.80 -35.07 -19.46
N LYS A 335 28.60 -35.29 -20.77
CA LYS A 335 29.20 -34.47 -21.86
C LYS A 335 28.70 -33.02 -21.89
N PHE A 336 27.54 -32.78 -21.29
CA PHE A 336 26.96 -31.46 -21.08
C PHE A 336 26.64 -31.35 -19.59
N GLN A 337 26.99 -30.22 -19.00
CA GLN A 337 26.74 -29.90 -17.60
C GLN A 337 25.75 -28.73 -17.53
N MET A 338 24.59 -28.95 -16.91
CA MET A 338 23.49 -27.97 -16.97
C MET A 338 23.82 -26.70 -16.17
N PHE A 339 24.42 -26.86 -14.98
CA PHE A 339 24.76 -25.73 -14.12
C PHE A 339 26.16 -25.17 -14.38
N ASP A 340 27.10 -25.94 -14.94
CA ASP A 340 28.45 -25.43 -15.23
C ASP A 340 28.47 -24.51 -16.47
N SER A 341 29.13 -23.36 -16.36
CA SER A 341 29.30 -22.38 -17.44
C SER A 341 30.74 -22.22 -17.91
N THR A 342 31.71 -22.90 -17.30
CA THR A 342 33.15 -22.74 -17.54
C THR A 342 33.55 -22.91 -19.01
N ALA A 343 32.93 -23.87 -19.71
CA ALA A 343 33.19 -24.16 -21.13
C ALA A 343 32.89 -22.98 -22.08
N TYR A 344 32.13 -21.98 -21.64
CA TYR A 344 31.70 -20.83 -22.46
C TYR A 344 32.47 -19.55 -22.10
N GLY A 345 33.49 -19.63 -21.24
CA GLY A 345 34.30 -18.47 -20.84
C GLY A 345 33.55 -17.42 -20.02
N ALA A 346 32.44 -17.81 -19.38
CA ALA A 346 31.60 -16.95 -18.55
C ALA A 346 31.04 -17.76 -17.36
N GLN A 347 30.31 -17.09 -16.47
CA GLN A 347 29.72 -17.68 -15.27
C GLN A 347 28.21 -17.45 -15.24
N ASN A 348 27.49 -18.36 -14.57
CA ASN A 348 26.05 -18.25 -14.28
C ASN A 348 25.16 -18.10 -15.53
N LEU A 349 25.53 -18.77 -16.63
CA LEU A 349 24.77 -18.78 -17.87
C LEU A 349 23.54 -19.70 -17.74
N ILE A 350 22.34 -19.18 -18.06
CA ILE A 350 21.03 -19.81 -17.85
C ILE A 350 20.69 -19.97 -16.37
N PHE A 351 21.49 -20.75 -15.66
CA PHE A 351 21.38 -20.97 -14.22
C PHE A 351 22.65 -20.51 -13.51
N ARG A 352 22.60 -20.29 -12.20
CA ARG A 352 23.85 -20.10 -11.43
C ARG A 352 24.69 -21.35 -11.42
N ASP A 353 26.01 -21.18 -11.46
CA ASP A 353 26.96 -22.30 -11.42
C ASP A 353 26.96 -23.01 -10.07
N SER A 354 26.57 -22.29 -9.01
CA SER A 354 26.38 -22.83 -7.66
C SER A 354 25.03 -23.52 -7.45
N THR A 355 24.20 -23.66 -8.49
CA THR A 355 22.91 -24.35 -8.36
C THR A 355 23.16 -25.84 -8.14
N THR A 356 22.53 -26.41 -7.11
CA THR A 356 22.61 -27.83 -6.80
C THR A 356 21.37 -28.58 -7.27
N GLU A 357 20.22 -27.91 -7.25
CA GLU A 357 18.92 -28.48 -7.64
C GLU A 357 17.98 -27.38 -8.16
N LEU A 358 17.08 -27.76 -9.07
CA LEU A 358 15.91 -26.99 -9.45
C LEU A 358 14.65 -27.61 -8.84
N ILE A 359 13.82 -26.78 -8.22
CA ILE A 359 12.57 -27.22 -7.57
C ILE A 359 11.34 -26.56 -8.20
N ALA A 360 10.21 -27.27 -8.18
CA ALA A 360 8.93 -26.70 -8.58
C ALA A 360 8.45 -25.67 -7.56
N ILE A 361 7.95 -24.53 -8.04
CA ILE A 361 7.32 -23.52 -7.18
C ILE A 361 5.83 -23.84 -7.07
N THR A 362 5.37 -24.16 -5.85
CA THR A 362 3.97 -24.51 -5.58
C THR A 362 3.04 -23.31 -5.78
N SER A 363 3.38 -22.18 -5.16
CA SER A 363 2.64 -20.93 -5.29
C SER A 363 3.22 -20.10 -6.44
N GLN A 364 2.76 -20.36 -7.67
CA GLN A 364 3.25 -19.72 -8.88
C GLN A 364 2.74 -18.27 -9.03
N ASN A 365 3.07 -17.41 -8.08
CA ASN A 365 2.92 -15.97 -8.17
C ASN A 365 4.18 -15.31 -7.59
N TYR A 366 4.53 -14.14 -8.12
CA TYR A 366 5.80 -13.51 -7.74
C TYR A 366 5.77 -13.04 -6.29
N GLN A 367 4.61 -12.65 -5.76
CA GLN A 367 4.49 -12.15 -4.40
C GLN A 367 4.87 -13.23 -3.38
N ALA A 368 4.30 -14.43 -3.51
CA ALA A 368 4.58 -15.56 -2.63
C ALA A 368 6.03 -16.05 -2.76
N TRP A 369 6.60 -16.04 -3.97
CA TRP A 369 7.99 -16.45 -4.17
C TRP A 369 8.98 -15.46 -3.54
N LEU A 370 8.74 -14.17 -3.72
CA LEU A 370 9.63 -13.13 -3.22
C LEU A 370 9.50 -12.92 -1.71
N GLY A 371 8.30 -13.06 -1.17
CA GLY A 371 7.98 -12.79 0.23
C GLY A 371 7.82 -11.30 0.53
N ASP A 372 6.98 -11.00 1.51
CA ASP A 372 6.52 -9.62 1.81
C ASP A 372 7.67 -8.66 2.11
N GLU A 373 8.68 -9.09 2.87
CA GLU A 373 9.82 -8.24 3.23
C GLU A 373 10.64 -7.79 2.01
N TYR A 374 10.85 -8.71 1.07
CA TYR A 374 11.59 -8.41 -0.16
C TYR A 374 10.75 -7.55 -1.09
N LEU A 375 9.45 -7.82 -1.22
CA LEU A 375 8.52 -7.01 -1.99
C LEU A 375 8.52 -5.56 -1.52
N HIS A 376 8.39 -5.35 -0.21
CA HIS A 376 8.40 -4.02 0.39
C HIS A 376 9.69 -3.26 0.10
N ALA A 377 10.85 -3.91 0.24
CA ALA A 377 12.12 -3.31 -0.15
C ALA A 377 12.16 -2.96 -1.66
N MET A 378 11.69 -3.85 -2.55
CA MET A 378 11.65 -3.56 -3.99
C MET A 378 10.65 -2.44 -4.33
N GLU A 379 9.55 -2.31 -3.60
CA GLU A 379 8.61 -1.21 -3.76
C GLU A 379 9.27 0.13 -3.43
N GLY A 380 10.01 0.22 -2.32
CA GLY A 380 10.79 1.40 -1.96
C GLY A 380 11.81 1.82 -3.03
N LEU A 381 12.34 0.86 -3.80
CA LEU A 381 13.23 1.12 -4.94
C LEU A 381 12.50 1.37 -6.27
N SER A 382 11.20 1.10 -6.36
CA SER A 382 10.45 1.09 -7.63
C SER A 382 10.12 2.48 -8.18
N CYS A 383 10.95 3.47 -7.82
CA CYS A 383 10.88 4.85 -8.23
C CYS A 383 11.95 5.10 -9.30
N ASP A 384 11.55 5.33 -10.55
CA ASP A 384 12.46 5.74 -11.62
C ASP A 384 12.23 7.22 -11.94
N PRO A 385 13.26 8.09 -11.80
CA PRO A 385 13.15 9.52 -12.08
C PRO A 385 12.65 9.82 -13.51
N ASN A 386 12.93 8.94 -14.47
CA ASN A 386 12.55 9.12 -15.87
C ASN A 386 11.08 8.77 -16.15
N THR A 387 10.43 8.09 -15.22
CA THR A 387 9.02 7.66 -15.34
C THR A 387 8.08 8.45 -14.45
N LEU A 388 8.61 9.37 -13.64
CA LEU A 388 7.79 10.26 -12.84
C LEU A 388 6.98 11.20 -13.75
N PRO A 389 5.69 11.42 -13.45
CA PRO A 389 4.92 12.41 -14.18
C PRO A 389 5.54 13.80 -13.99
N GLU A 390 5.54 14.61 -15.06
CA GLU A 390 6.11 15.98 -15.00
C GLU A 390 5.39 16.86 -13.97
N SER A 391 4.10 16.59 -13.77
CA SER A 391 3.23 17.30 -12.84
C SER A 391 2.33 16.35 -12.06
N LEU A 392 2.00 16.77 -10.84
CA LEU A 392 1.10 16.12 -9.92
C LEU A 392 -0.19 16.93 -9.83
N ASN A 393 -1.29 16.35 -10.30
CA ASN A 393 -2.60 16.99 -10.30
C ASN A 393 -3.27 16.87 -8.93
N TRP A 394 -3.22 17.93 -8.14
CA TRP A 394 -3.80 18.03 -6.81
C TRP A 394 -5.26 18.50 -6.88
N CYS A 395 -6.19 17.65 -6.45
CA CYS A 395 -7.60 17.99 -6.39
C CYS A 395 -7.96 18.76 -5.12
N VAL A 396 -8.69 19.86 -5.28
CA VAL A 396 -9.20 20.72 -4.21
C VAL A 396 -10.69 21.00 -4.39
N ILE A 397 -11.41 21.37 -3.33
CA ILE A 397 -12.88 21.46 -3.33
C ILE A 397 -13.44 22.87 -3.12
N SER A 398 -12.59 23.87 -2.85
CA SER A 398 -13.02 25.26 -2.65
C SER A 398 -12.15 26.27 -3.40
N THR A 399 -12.69 27.47 -3.63
CA THR A 399 -11.95 28.58 -4.25
C THR A 399 -10.72 28.97 -3.43
N GLU A 400 -10.84 28.98 -2.11
CA GLU A 400 -9.75 29.28 -1.18
C GLU A 400 -8.67 28.20 -1.22
N GLU A 401 -9.05 26.94 -1.35
CA GLU A 401 -8.10 25.84 -1.56
C GLU A 401 -7.39 25.94 -2.91
N ILE A 402 -8.08 26.37 -3.99
CA ILE A 402 -7.42 26.64 -5.28
C ILE A 402 -6.34 27.72 -5.11
N TRP A 403 -6.65 28.81 -4.41
CA TRP A 403 -5.68 29.88 -4.19
C TRP A 403 -4.46 29.40 -3.38
N LYS A 404 -4.70 28.67 -2.28
CA LYS A 404 -3.61 28.08 -1.49
C LYS A 404 -2.80 27.08 -2.30
N CYS A 405 -3.45 26.26 -3.12
CA CYS A 405 -2.78 25.30 -3.99
C CYS A 405 -1.91 25.99 -5.05
N GLY A 406 -2.37 27.09 -5.65
CA GLY A 406 -1.58 27.86 -6.61
C GLY A 406 -0.32 28.50 -6.00
N GLU A 407 -0.44 29.04 -4.79
CA GLU A 407 0.68 29.54 -3.98
C GLU A 407 1.66 28.43 -3.60
N MET A 408 1.13 27.26 -3.20
CA MET A 408 1.90 26.05 -2.90
C MET A 408 2.71 25.61 -4.12
N ALA A 409 2.07 25.45 -5.28
CA ALA A 409 2.71 25.05 -6.53
C ALA A 409 3.83 26.01 -6.93
N THR A 410 3.59 27.32 -6.83
CA THR A 410 4.58 28.34 -7.15
C THR A 410 5.77 28.30 -6.20
N SER A 411 5.52 28.11 -4.90
CA SER A 411 6.55 28.07 -3.86
C SER A 411 7.42 26.82 -3.98
N PHE A 412 6.82 25.67 -4.29
CA PHE A 412 7.53 24.42 -4.51
C PHE A 412 8.42 24.49 -5.75
N ARG A 413 7.89 25.05 -6.84
CA ARG A 413 8.66 25.27 -8.07
C ARG A 413 9.87 26.20 -7.85
N LYS A 414 9.73 27.26 -7.06
CA LYS A 414 10.85 28.16 -6.68
C LYS A 414 11.98 27.46 -5.92
N LYS A 415 11.68 26.35 -5.25
CA LYS A 415 12.67 25.50 -4.54
C LYS A 415 13.13 24.30 -5.39
N ASN A 416 12.77 24.24 -6.67
CA ASN A 416 13.08 23.13 -7.59
C ASN A 416 12.58 21.77 -7.07
N LEU A 417 11.46 21.74 -6.36
CA LEU A 417 10.84 20.50 -5.91
C LEU A 417 10.10 19.82 -7.08
N LYS A 418 10.23 18.50 -7.18
CA LYS A 418 9.62 17.68 -8.23
C LYS A 418 8.82 16.51 -7.63
N PRO A 419 7.72 16.08 -8.27
CA PRO A 419 7.08 16.67 -9.46
C PRO A 419 6.46 18.06 -9.19
N GLU A 420 6.19 18.84 -10.25
CA GLU A 420 5.51 20.14 -10.11
C GLU A 420 4.03 19.96 -9.75
N ILE A 421 3.44 20.86 -8.99
CA ILE A 421 2.03 20.75 -8.61
C ILE A 421 1.15 21.49 -9.64
N GLN A 422 0.07 20.85 -10.07
CA GLN A 422 -1.04 21.47 -10.79
C GLN A 422 -2.31 21.32 -9.97
N CYS A 423 -3.14 22.37 -9.92
CA CYS A 423 -4.33 22.39 -9.08
C CYS A 423 -5.58 22.15 -9.92
N ILE A 424 -6.34 21.13 -9.57
CA ILE A 424 -7.63 20.79 -10.20
C ILE A 424 -8.72 21.01 -9.16
N SER A 425 -9.85 21.58 -9.57
CA SER A 425 -10.99 21.75 -8.66
C SER A 425 -12.14 20.81 -8.98
N ALA A 426 -12.79 20.36 -7.92
CA ALA A 426 -14.05 19.62 -7.96
C ALA A 426 -15.05 20.26 -7.00
N LYS A 427 -16.33 19.89 -7.09
CA LYS A 427 -17.37 20.41 -6.19
C LYS A 427 -17.43 19.66 -4.87
N THR A 428 -17.01 18.40 -4.87
CA THR A 428 -17.06 17.51 -3.69
C THR A 428 -15.80 16.67 -3.61
N LYS A 429 -15.53 16.10 -2.43
CA LYS A 429 -14.38 15.20 -2.25
C LYS A 429 -14.58 13.90 -3.01
N GLU A 430 -15.82 13.42 -3.10
CA GLU A 430 -16.21 12.25 -3.87
C GLU A 430 -15.92 12.45 -5.36
N GLU A 431 -16.22 13.64 -5.90
CA GLU A 431 -15.85 13.98 -7.28
C GLU A 431 -14.32 14.01 -7.48
N CYS A 432 -13.53 14.50 -6.50
CA CYS A 432 -12.07 14.33 -6.54
C CYS A 432 -11.66 12.84 -6.59
N MET A 433 -12.29 11.97 -5.81
CA MET A 433 -12.01 10.52 -5.83
C MET A 433 -12.32 9.91 -7.21
N GLU A 434 -13.42 10.32 -7.84
CA GLU A 434 -13.78 9.92 -9.21
C GLU A 434 -12.76 10.39 -10.24
N LEU A 435 -12.32 11.66 -10.17
CA LEU A 435 -11.30 12.20 -11.08
C LEU A 435 -9.97 11.44 -10.93
N ILE A 436 -9.60 11.07 -9.70
CA ILE A 436 -8.40 10.26 -9.46
C ILE A 436 -8.53 8.88 -10.08
N GLN A 437 -9.69 8.23 -9.92
CA GLN A 437 -9.96 6.92 -10.51
C GLN A 437 -9.92 6.96 -12.05
N LYS A 438 -10.43 8.05 -12.65
CA LYS A 438 -10.42 8.30 -14.10
C LYS A 438 -9.05 8.75 -14.65
N LYS A 439 -8.05 8.92 -13.79
CA LYS A 439 -6.70 9.45 -14.13
C LYS A 439 -6.71 10.90 -14.63
N GLU A 440 -7.72 11.67 -14.24
CA GLU A 440 -7.84 13.11 -14.53
C GLU A 440 -7.26 13.97 -13.39
N SER A 441 -7.14 13.41 -12.19
CA SER A 441 -6.39 13.96 -11.05
C SER A 441 -5.51 12.86 -10.45
N ASP A 442 -4.56 13.21 -9.58
CA ASP A 442 -3.61 12.26 -9.00
C ASP A 442 -3.76 12.11 -7.49
N VAL A 443 -4.03 13.22 -6.79
CA VAL A 443 -3.97 13.26 -5.32
C VAL A 443 -5.07 14.14 -4.73
N VAL A 444 -5.55 13.75 -3.55
CA VAL A 444 -6.48 14.52 -2.73
C VAL A 444 -6.22 14.27 -1.25
N ALA A 445 -6.37 15.29 -0.40
CA ALA A 445 -6.22 15.14 1.04
C ALA A 445 -7.58 14.86 1.69
N LEU A 446 -7.71 13.73 2.38
CA LEU A 446 -8.99 13.18 2.86
C LEU A 446 -8.95 12.85 4.36
N GLY A 447 -10.06 13.14 5.06
CA GLY A 447 -10.24 12.79 6.47
C GLY A 447 -10.77 11.37 6.65
N GLY A 448 -10.87 10.88 7.90
CA GLY A 448 -11.16 9.46 8.19
C GLY A 448 -12.35 8.83 7.45
N ALA A 449 -13.52 9.48 7.43
CA ALA A 449 -14.69 8.95 6.70
C ALA A 449 -14.47 8.93 5.18
N ASP A 450 -13.85 9.99 4.64
CA ASP A 450 -13.55 10.11 3.22
C ASP A 450 -12.48 9.10 2.78
N ILE A 451 -11.48 8.81 3.64
CA ILE A 451 -10.48 7.76 3.41
C ILE A 451 -11.15 6.38 3.29
N TYR A 452 -12.16 6.10 4.12
CA TYR A 452 -12.92 4.85 4.03
C TYR A 452 -13.63 4.74 2.69
N THR A 453 -14.32 5.80 2.25
CA THR A 453 -14.99 5.85 0.95
C THR A 453 -13.99 5.74 -0.20
N ALA A 454 -12.88 6.48 -0.14
CA ALA A 454 -11.81 6.46 -1.13
C ALA A 454 -11.23 5.05 -1.33
N GLY A 455 -10.92 4.36 -0.23
CA GLY A 455 -10.36 3.01 -0.30
C GLY A 455 -11.38 1.93 -0.67
N LYS A 456 -12.58 1.98 -0.09
CA LYS A 456 -13.61 0.95 -0.30
C LYS A 456 -14.31 1.05 -1.65
N THR A 457 -14.65 2.27 -2.08
CA THR A 457 -15.46 2.51 -3.28
C THR A 457 -14.59 2.78 -4.50
N TYR A 458 -13.49 3.53 -4.34
CA TYR A 458 -12.66 3.99 -5.45
C TYR A 458 -11.31 3.27 -5.56
N GLY A 459 -10.98 2.39 -4.59
CA GLY A 459 -9.74 1.62 -4.59
C GLY A 459 -8.48 2.47 -4.37
N LEU A 460 -8.61 3.65 -3.76
CA LEU A 460 -7.48 4.54 -3.49
C LEU A 460 -6.68 4.07 -2.26
N VAL A 461 -5.41 4.45 -2.22
CA VAL A 461 -4.46 4.11 -1.14
C VAL A 461 -3.81 5.37 -0.56
N PRO A 462 -3.48 5.39 0.74
CA PRO A 462 -2.75 6.49 1.34
C PRO A 462 -1.29 6.51 0.84
N ALA A 463 -0.79 7.71 0.51
CA ALA A 463 0.61 7.94 0.15
C ALA A 463 1.43 8.59 1.28
N ALA A 464 0.79 9.47 2.04
CA ALA A 464 1.36 10.15 3.21
C ALA A 464 0.22 10.58 4.14
N GLY A 465 0.53 11.01 5.36
CA GLY A 465 -0.48 11.57 6.26
C GLY A 465 0.04 12.66 7.17
N GLU A 466 -0.87 13.44 7.74
CA GLU A 466 -0.55 14.48 8.71
C GLU A 466 -0.15 13.88 10.06
N SER A 467 0.71 14.58 10.79
CA SER A 467 0.92 14.41 12.23
C SER A 467 0.57 15.69 12.97
N TYR A 468 0.04 15.56 14.19
CA TYR A 468 -0.43 16.68 15.02
C TYR A 468 0.42 16.86 16.30
N SER A 469 1.49 16.08 16.46
CA SER A 469 2.41 16.15 17.60
C SER A 469 3.81 15.74 17.13
N ALA A 470 4.83 16.51 17.53
CA ALA A 470 6.23 16.16 17.26
C ALA A 470 6.75 15.02 18.16
N ASP A 471 6.15 14.84 19.35
CA ASP A 471 6.58 13.87 20.35
C ASP A 471 5.83 12.53 20.27
N ASP A 472 4.73 12.51 19.53
CA ASP A 472 3.87 11.34 19.41
C ASP A 472 3.89 10.89 17.95
N ASN A 473 4.65 9.83 17.65
CA ASN A 473 4.68 9.10 16.36
C ASN A 473 3.29 8.54 15.95
N SER A 474 2.24 8.90 16.69
CA SER A 474 0.87 8.55 16.49
C SER A 474 0.19 9.72 15.75
N ASN A 475 0.02 9.53 14.44
CA ASN A 475 -0.79 10.37 13.52
C ASN A 475 -2.29 10.35 13.85
N ALA A 476 -2.65 10.49 15.12
CA ALA A 476 -3.99 10.27 15.61
C ALA A 476 -4.16 10.78 17.04
N TYR A 477 -5.41 10.96 17.44
CA TYR A 477 -5.77 10.98 18.85
C TYR A 477 -6.69 9.81 19.16
N TYR A 478 -6.66 9.34 20.40
CA TYR A 478 -7.57 8.28 20.86
C TYR A 478 -8.89 8.87 21.31
N ALA A 479 -10.01 8.37 20.77
CA ALA A 479 -11.34 8.60 21.31
C ALA A 479 -11.58 7.65 22.48
N VAL A 480 -12.03 8.18 23.61
CA VAL A 480 -12.16 7.43 24.87
C VAL A 480 -13.53 7.67 25.53
N ALA A 481 -13.96 6.72 26.35
CA ALA A 481 -15.09 6.85 27.26
C ALA A 481 -14.58 7.06 28.69
N LEU A 482 -14.71 8.28 29.20
CA LEU A 482 -14.35 8.64 30.57
C LEU A 482 -15.52 8.42 31.52
N VAL A 483 -15.19 7.96 32.73
CA VAL A 483 -16.12 7.80 33.85
C VAL A 483 -15.43 8.24 35.14
N LYS A 484 -16.19 8.65 36.15
CA LYS A 484 -15.63 8.85 37.48
C LYS A 484 -15.20 7.52 38.11
N ARG A 485 -14.15 7.55 38.92
CA ARG A 485 -13.70 6.43 39.73
C ARG A 485 -14.66 6.26 40.90
N ASN A 486 -15.51 5.23 40.81
CA ASN A 486 -16.43 4.87 41.88
C ASN A 486 -16.51 3.34 42.02
N PRO A 487 -15.80 2.74 42.99
CA PRO A 487 -15.80 1.30 43.19
C PRO A 487 -17.19 0.72 43.48
N SER A 488 -18.05 1.46 44.17
CA SER A 488 -19.37 0.99 44.63
C SER A 488 -20.45 1.00 43.55
N ASN A 489 -20.21 1.66 42.41
CA ASN A 489 -21.12 1.74 41.26
C ASN A 489 -20.33 1.64 39.95
N ALA A 490 -19.39 0.68 39.92
CA ALA A 490 -18.59 0.43 38.73
C ALA A 490 -19.45 -0.21 37.63
N PHE A 491 -19.26 0.24 36.39
CA PHE A 491 -19.94 -0.28 35.21
C PHE A 491 -18.97 -0.35 34.03
N SER A 492 -19.28 -1.20 33.05
CA SER A 492 -18.48 -1.40 31.84
C SER A 492 -19.11 -0.72 30.62
N ILE A 493 -18.44 -0.80 29.47
CA ILE A 493 -18.96 -0.29 28.20
C ILE A 493 -20.29 -0.98 27.78
N SER A 494 -20.53 -2.21 28.26
CA SER A 494 -21.76 -2.97 27.96
C SER A 494 -22.94 -2.55 28.83
N ASP A 495 -22.68 -1.88 29.95
CA ASP A 495 -23.67 -1.51 30.99
C ASP A 495 -24.17 -0.07 30.82
N LEU A 496 -23.93 0.55 29.66
CA LEU A 496 -24.27 1.95 29.40
C LEU A 496 -25.78 2.22 29.28
N LYS A 497 -26.59 1.17 29.11
CA LYS A 497 -28.05 1.32 28.96
C LYS A 497 -28.65 1.93 30.23
N GLY A 498 -29.42 3.01 30.08
CA GLY A 498 -30.05 3.74 31.17
C GLY A 498 -29.12 4.71 31.93
N LYS A 499 -27.82 4.74 31.61
CA LYS A 499 -26.89 5.74 32.17
C LYS A 499 -27.12 7.12 31.53
N LYS A 500 -26.53 8.15 32.12
CA LYS A 500 -26.51 9.51 31.60
C LYS A 500 -25.23 9.77 30.81
N SER A 501 -25.32 10.39 29.63
CA SER A 501 -24.16 10.56 28.74
C SER A 501 -23.85 12.01 28.36
N CYS A 502 -22.55 12.33 28.28
CA CYS A 502 -22.03 13.63 27.88
C CYS A 502 -21.27 13.50 26.55
N HIS A 503 -21.67 14.29 25.55
CA HIS A 503 -21.14 14.23 24.20
C HIS A 503 -20.59 15.59 23.76
N THR A 504 -19.57 15.60 22.91
CA THR A 504 -18.98 16.86 22.42
C THR A 504 -19.87 17.61 21.42
N GLY A 505 -20.86 16.93 20.85
CA GLY A 505 -21.81 17.45 19.88
C GLY A 505 -22.26 16.37 18.88
N LEU A 506 -23.45 16.54 18.31
CA LEU A 506 -24.01 15.65 17.29
C LEU A 506 -23.07 15.58 16.06
N GLY A 507 -22.83 14.37 15.53
CA GLY A 507 -22.00 14.15 14.35
C GLY A 507 -20.48 14.30 14.55
N ARG A 508 -20.00 14.65 15.76
CA ARG A 508 -18.57 14.79 16.03
C ARG A 508 -17.88 13.43 16.19
N THR A 509 -16.65 13.31 15.71
CA THR A 509 -15.90 12.04 15.64
C THR A 509 -15.78 11.32 16.98
N ALA A 510 -15.08 11.90 17.96
CA ALA A 510 -14.82 11.25 19.24
C ALA A 510 -16.05 11.20 20.17
N GLY A 511 -16.89 12.23 20.11
CA GLY A 511 -18.01 12.42 21.03
C GLY A 511 -19.32 11.81 20.56
N TRP A 512 -19.45 11.44 19.29
CA TRP A 512 -20.69 10.89 18.72
C TRP A 512 -20.44 9.71 17.77
N ASN A 513 -19.78 9.93 16.63
CA ASN A 513 -19.69 8.91 15.57
C ASN A 513 -18.99 7.63 16.04
N ILE A 514 -17.87 7.74 16.76
CA ILE A 514 -17.14 6.58 17.29
C ILE A 514 -17.93 5.83 18.36
N PRO A 515 -18.32 6.47 19.49
CA PRO A 515 -18.99 5.74 20.56
C PRO A 515 -20.34 5.17 20.09
N ILE A 516 -21.16 5.94 19.39
CA ILE A 516 -22.48 5.48 18.96
C ILE A 516 -22.35 4.42 17.86
N GLY A 517 -21.49 4.65 16.87
CA GLY A 517 -21.22 3.68 15.80
C GLY A 517 -20.74 2.34 16.34
N MET A 518 -19.78 2.35 17.27
CA MET A 518 -19.32 1.13 17.92
C MET A 518 -20.45 0.42 18.69
N LEU A 519 -21.25 1.15 19.47
CA LEU A 519 -22.36 0.57 20.23
C LEU A 519 -23.42 -0.05 19.31
N ILE A 520 -23.67 0.56 18.14
CA ILE A 520 -24.56 0.00 17.11
C ILE A 520 -23.95 -1.25 16.49
N LYS A 521 -22.68 -1.20 16.08
CA LYS A 521 -21.98 -2.35 15.47
C LYS A 521 -21.93 -3.55 16.41
N LYS A 522 -21.78 -3.33 17.72
CA LYS A 522 -21.84 -4.36 18.77
C LYS A 522 -23.25 -4.86 19.08
N GLY A 523 -24.29 -4.25 18.50
CA GLY A 523 -25.69 -4.59 18.75
C GLY A 523 -26.19 -4.17 20.14
N ILE A 524 -25.47 -3.28 20.84
CA ILE A 524 -25.85 -2.72 22.14
C ILE A 524 -26.94 -1.66 21.96
N ILE A 525 -26.78 -0.81 20.95
CA ILE A 525 -27.83 0.08 20.43
C ILE A 525 -28.38 -0.54 19.15
N LYS A 526 -29.70 -0.62 19.03
CA LYS A 526 -30.37 -1.15 17.84
C LYS A 526 -31.34 -0.10 17.30
N PRO A 527 -30.90 0.75 16.36
CA PRO A 527 -31.77 1.76 15.77
C PRO A 527 -32.95 1.13 15.03
N LYS A 528 -34.14 1.72 15.19
CA LYS A 528 -35.30 1.45 14.34
C LYS A 528 -35.40 2.54 13.29
N ASP A 529 -35.81 2.17 12.07
CA ASP A 529 -36.07 3.10 10.97
C ASP A 529 -34.92 4.10 10.73
N CYS A 530 -33.68 3.68 10.99
CA CYS A 530 -32.46 4.47 10.78
C CYS A 530 -32.36 5.74 11.62
N ASN A 531 -33.21 5.92 12.63
CA ASN A 531 -33.17 7.08 13.49
C ASN A 531 -32.19 6.85 14.66
N ILE A 532 -30.90 7.06 14.36
CA ILE A 532 -29.83 6.92 15.36
C ILE A 532 -30.07 7.86 16.56
N PRO A 533 -30.37 9.17 16.39
CA PRO A 533 -30.64 10.06 17.52
C PRO A 533 -31.80 9.55 18.42
N GLN A 534 -32.88 9.04 17.83
CA GLN A 534 -33.98 8.43 18.57
C GLN A 534 -33.51 7.22 19.38
N ALA A 535 -32.79 6.29 18.75
CA ALA A 535 -32.29 5.08 19.40
C ALA A 535 -31.35 5.41 20.58
N VAL A 536 -30.48 6.42 20.41
CA VAL A 536 -29.59 6.92 21.48
C VAL A 536 -30.41 7.53 22.63
N SER A 537 -31.46 8.29 22.31
CA SER A 537 -32.36 8.90 23.30
C SER A 537 -33.18 7.90 24.10
N GLU A 538 -33.44 6.72 23.54
CA GLU A 538 -34.12 5.60 24.21
C GLU A 538 -33.13 4.77 25.04
N PHE A 539 -31.87 4.72 24.60
CA PHE A 539 -30.81 3.95 25.25
C PHE A 539 -30.27 4.61 26.51
N PHE A 540 -29.94 5.90 26.46
CA PHE A 540 -29.50 6.68 27.64
C PHE A 540 -30.71 7.30 28.36
N SER A 541 -30.65 7.42 29.68
CA SER A 541 -31.76 8.00 30.46
C SER A 541 -31.91 9.50 30.23
N ALA A 542 -30.78 10.20 30.06
CA ALA A 542 -30.68 11.60 29.66
C ALA A 542 -29.27 11.85 29.09
N SER A 543 -29.14 12.82 28.19
CA SER A 543 -27.84 13.18 27.61
C SER A 543 -27.67 14.69 27.51
N CYS A 544 -26.41 15.12 27.32
CA CYS A 544 -26.12 16.40 26.67
C CYS A 544 -25.42 16.13 25.33
N VAL A 545 -26.14 16.38 24.23
CA VAL A 545 -25.69 16.27 22.85
C VAL A 545 -25.94 17.62 22.17
N PRO A 546 -25.00 18.56 22.28
CA PRO A 546 -25.10 19.84 21.58
C PRO A 546 -25.40 19.68 20.09
N SER A 547 -26.14 20.64 19.52
CA SER A 547 -26.70 20.64 18.16
C SER A 547 -27.95 19.77 17.94
N ALA A 548 -28.39 18.97 18.92
CA ALA A 548 -29.58 18.12 18.73
C ALA A 548 -30.92 18.91 18.76
N ASN A 549 -30.92 20.16 19.21
CA ASN A 549 -32.11 21.00 19.27
C ASN A 549 -32.57 21.57 17.91
N LEU A 550 -31.73 21.49 16.87
CA LEU A 550 -31.99 22.12 15.57
C LEU A 550 -32.98 21.33 14.69
N ASP A 551 -33.12 20.02 14.90
CA ASP A 551 -33.86 19.13 13.98
C ASP A 551 -35.05 18.40 14.63
N ASN A 552 -35.66 18.98 15.68
CA ASN A 552 -36.75 18.35 16.45
C ASN A 552 -36.41 16.95 17.03
N TYR A 553 -35.13 16.67 17.31
CA TYR A 553 -34.73 15.43 17.96
C TYR A 553 -35.26 15.33 19.41
N PRO A 554 -35.34 14.11 19.98
CA PRO A 554 -35.89 13.91 21.31
C PRO A 554 -35.23 14.79 22.38
N SER A 555 -36.05 15.45 23.19
CA SER A 555 -35.61 16.38 24.24
C SER A 555 -34.63 15.76 25.25
N LYS A 556 -34.68 14.44 25.45
CA LYS A 556 -33.73 13.67 26.26
C LYS A 556 -32.27 13.88 25.85
N LEU A 557 -31.99 14.12 24.56
CA LEU A 557 -30.63 14.36 24.07
C LEU A 557 -30.04 15.68 24.55
N CYS A 558 -30.88 16.67 24.87
CA CYS A 558 -30.49 17.99 25.36
C CYS A 558 -30.77 18.18 26.86
N GLN A 559 -31.31 17.17 27.54
CA GLN A 559 -31.83 17.30 28.90
C GLN A 559 -30.76 17.73 29.90
N LEU A 560 -29.53 17.20 29.78
CA LEU A 560 -28.41 17.50 30.68
C LEU A 560 -27.65 18.78 30.32
N CYS A 561 -27.87 19.35 29.13
CA CYS A 561 -27.20 20.58 28.73
C CYS A 561 -27.66 21.77 29.60
N ILE A 562 -26.77 22.75 29.81
CA ILE A 562 -26.98 23.80 30.83
C ILE A 562 -26.95 25.23 30.28
N GLY A 563 -26.65 25.40 28.99
CA GLY A 563 -26.53 26.71 28.37
C GLY A 563 -25.39 27.55 28.94
N ASP A 564 -25.48 28.86 28.72
CA ASP A 564 -24.59 29.86 29.31
C ASP A 564 -24.91 30.08 30.80
N ASP A 565 -24.24 31.04 31.43
CA ASP A 565 -24.43 31.33 32.86
C ASP A 565 -25.85 31.80 33.21
N SER A 566 -26.60 32.30 32.23
CA SER A 566 -28.02 32.67 32.39
C SER A 566 -28.98 31.54 32.01
N GLY A 567 -28.46 30.37 31.61
CA GLY A 567 -29.25 29.24 31.13
C GLY A 567 -29.78 29.41 29.69
N ASN A 568 -29.36 30.46 28.98
CA ASN A 568 -29.69 30.65 27.57
C ASN A 568 -28.80 29.79 26.69
N ASN A 569 -29.13 29.66 25.39
CA ASN A 569 -28.33 28.88 24.43
C ASN A 569 -28.16 27.40 24.82
N LYS A 570 -29.09 26.84 25.59
CA LYS A 570 -29.07 25.42 25.99
C LYS A 570 -29.02 24.50 24.77
N CYS A 571 -28.07 23.57 24.80
CA CYS A 571 -27.83 22.59 23.73
C CYS A 571 -27.33 23.20 22.40
N SER A 572 -26.87 24.46 22.40
CA SER A 572 -26.34 25.10 21.19
C SER A 572 -25.01 24.49 20.76
N ALA A 573 -24.72 24.56 19.46
CA ALA A 573 -23.46 24.11 18.85
C ALA A 573 -22.30 25.10 19.04
N SER A 574 -22.28 25.87 20.13
CA SER A 574 -21.32 26.94 20.36
C SER A 574 -20.77 26.90 21.78
N SER A 575 -19.67 27.63 22.01
CA SER A 575 -19.08 27.77 23.35
C SER A 575 -19.99 28.46 24.37
N GLN A 576 -21.14 28.99 23.96
CA GLN A 576 -22.16 29.49 24.89
C GLN A 576 -22.79 28.35 25.68
N GLU A 577 -22.93 27.16 25.11
CA GLU A 577 -23.27 25.95 25.87
C GLU A 577 -22.03 25.48 26.64
N ARG A 578 -22.06 25.55 27.97
CA ARG A 578 -20.91 25.19 28.81
C ARG A 578 -20.56 23.71 28.76
N TYR A 579 -21.47 22.83 28.35
CA TYR A 579 -21.20 21.40 28.10
C TYR A 579 -20.81 21.09 26.64
N TYR A 580 -20.54 22.10 25.81
CA TYR A 580 -20.13 21.92 24.42
C TYR A 580 -18.65 21.53 24.27
N SER A 581 -18.36 20.76 23.21
CA SER A 581 -17.00 20.34 22.84
C SER A 581 -16.32 19.44 23.88
N TYR A 582 -15.01 19.23 23.73
CA TYR A 582 -14.23 18.32 24.56
C TYR A 582 -14.26 18.69 26.06
N SER A 583 -13.85 19.91 26.41
CA SER A 583 -13.84 20.36 27.80
C SER A 583 -15.24 20.41 28.40
N GLY A 584 -16.27 20.80 27.64
CA GLY A 584 -17.64 20.84 28.11
C GLY A 584 -18.23 19.45 28.37
N ALA A 585 -17.99 18.47 27.49
CA ALA A 585 -18.42 17.09 27.72
C ALA A 585 -17.73 16.48 28.95
N PHE A 586 -16.44 16.78 29.17
CA PHE A 586 -15.74 16.39 30.39
C PHE A 586 -16.29 17.11 31.63
N ARG A 587 -16.58 18.40 31.54
CA ARG A 587 -17.22 19.19 32.60
C ARG A 587 -18.58 18.60 33.00
N CYS A 588 -19.39 18.18 32.03
CA CYS A 588 -20.66 17.48 32.27
C CYS A 588 -20.51 16.22 33.14
N LEU A 589 -19.44 15.44 32.93
CA LEU A 589 -19.10 14.31 33.79
C LEU A 589 -18.57 14.78 35.15
N ALA A 590 -17.64 15.74 35.16
CA ALA A 590 -17.00 16.24 36.39
C ALA A 590 -18.00 16.85 37.38
N GLN A 591 -19.08 17.48 36.87
CA GLN A 591 -20.16 18.08 37.66
C GLN A 591 -21.34 17.13 37.94
N ASP A 592 -21.14 15.81 37.80
CA ASP A 592 -22.14 14.77 38.11
C ASP A 592 -23.46 14.90 37.31
N SER A 593 -23.43 15.60 36.18
CA SER A 593 -24.59 15.71 35.29
C SER A 593 -24.77 14.44 34.46
N GLY A 594 -23.65 13.86 33.99
CA GLY A 594 -23.63 12.56 33.32
C GLY A 594 -22.74 11.52 34.01
N ASP A 595 -22.96 10.25 33.69
CA ASP A 595 -22.20 9.11 34.22
C ASP A 595 -20.97 8.78 33.34
N VAL A 596 -21.06 9.08 32.03
CA VAL A 596 -20.00 8.83 31.05
C VAL A 596 -19.81 10.05 30.14
N ALA A 597 -18.56 10.37 29.79
CA ALA A 597 -18.21 11.37 28.78
C ALA A 597 -17.40 10.77 27.64
N PHE A 598 -17.78 11.08 26.41
CA PHE A 598 -17.05 10.64 25.21
C PHE A 598 -16.20 11.79 24.66
N VAL A 599 -14.88 11.67 24.76
CA VAL A 599 -13.91 12.74 24.45
C VAL A 599 -12.61 12.18 23.85
N LYS A 600 -11.62 13.04 23.58
CA LYS A 600 -10.25 12.60 23.27
C LYS A 600 -9.47 12.30 24.55
N HIS A 601 -8.50 11.40 24.49
CA HIS A 601 -7.67 11.01 25.64
C HIS A 601 -6.98 12.19 26.35
N SER A 602 -6.54 13.22 25.61
CA SER A 602 -5.85 14.36 26.20
C SER A 602 -6.74 15.27 27.05
N THR A 603 -8.07 15.21 26.87
CA THR A 603 -9.03 16.13 27.51
C THR A 603 -9.00 16.08 29.03
N VAL A 604 -8.82 14.90 29.64
CA VAL A 604 -8.72 14.79 31.10
C VAL A 604 -7.46 15.51 31.59
N PHE A 605 -6.31 15.26 30.98
CA PHE A 605 -5.05 15.89 31.37
C PHE A 605 -5.01 17.40 31.13
N GLU A 606 -5.76 17.90 30.15
CA GLU A 606 -5.94 19.33 29.88
C GLU A 606 -6.78 20.03 30.95
N ASN A 607 -7.64 19.29 31.67
CA ASN A 607 -8.64 19.84 32.60
C ASN A 607 -8.47 19.38 34.06
N THR A 608 -7.39 18.67 34.39
CA THR A 608 -7.10 18.21 35.76
C THR A 608 -5.69 18.61 36.19
N ASP A 609 -5.36 18.31 37.45
CA ASP A 609 -4.01 18.44 38.01
C ASP A 609 -3.42 19.86 37.88
N GLY A 610 -4.30 20.85 38.02
CA GLY A 610 -3.94 22.27 37.99
C GLY A 610 -3.73 22.86 36.59
N LYS A 611 -3.93 22.10 35.50
CA LYS A 611 -3.76 22.62 34.13
C LYS A 611 -4.89 23.55 33.66
N ASN A 612 -6.10 23.36 34.18
CA ASN A 612 -7.21 24.28 33.97
C ASN A 612 -7.53 25.01 35.29
N THR A 613 -7.42 26.35 35.26
CA THR A 613 -7.60 27.24 36.42
C THR A 613 -9.05 27.70 36.62
N GLU A 614 -9.97 27.32 35.72
CA GLU A 614 -11.40 27.60 35.88
C GLU A 614 -11.97 26.98 37.17
N SER A 615 -12.97 27.64 37.74
CA SER A 615 -13.53 27.29 39.06
C SER A 615 -14.06 25.85 39.15
N TRP A 616 -14.56 25.29 38.05
CA TRP A 616 -15.10 23.93 37.98
C TRP A 616 -14.00 22.85 37.87
N ALA A 617 -12.80 23.21 37.38
CA ALA A 617 -11.72 22.28 37.05
C ALA A 617 -10.53 22.34 38.03
N ARG A 618 -10.32 23.49 38.70
CA ARG A 618 -9.12 23.80 39.50
C ARG A 618 -8.71 22.75 40.54
N ASN A 619 -9.67 21.97 41.05
CA ASN A 619 -9.46 20.98 42.11
C ASN A 619 -9.57 19.52 41.61
N LEU A 620 -9.78 19.30 40.32
CA LEU A 620 -9.93 17.96 39.76
C LEU A 620 -8.57 17.26 39.66
N LYS A 621 -8.52 15.98 40.02
CA LYS A 621 -7.34 15.13 39.81
C LYS A 621 -7.61 14.12 38.70
N SER A 622 -6.63 13.86 37.84
CA SER A 622 -6.78 12.86 36.76
C SER A 622 -7.08 11.46 37.31
N SER A 623 -6.55 11.15 38.50
CA SER A 623 -6.77 9.90 39.23
C SER A 623 -8.22 9.63 39.64
N ASP A 624 -9.08 10.66 39.64
CA ASP A 624 -10.49 10.57 40.00
C ASP A 624 -11.35 10.04 38.84
N PHE A 625 -10.72 9.79 37.69
CA PHE A 625 -11.36 9.31 36.47
C PHE A 625 -10.72 8.01 35.98
N GLN A 626 -11.51 7.25 35.22
CA GLN A 626 -11.08 6.00 34.58
C GLN A 626 -11.64 5.92 33.16
N LEU A 627 -11.06 5.02 32.37
CA LEU A 627 -11.48 4.71 31.01
C LEU A 627 -12.32 3.44 30.98
N LEU A 628 -13.35 3.41 30.14
CA LEU A 628 -14.04 2.18 29.75
C LEU A 628 -13.42 1.60 28.48
N CYS A 629 -12.93 0.37 28.55
CA CYS A 629 -12.28 -0.29 27.43
C CYS A 629 -13.29 -1.08 26.59
N ARG A 630 -13.00 -1.26 25.30
CA ARG A 630 -13.84 -2.03 24.37
C ARG A 630 -14.06 -3.48 24.81
N ASN A 631 -13.09 -4.07 25.50
CA ASN A 631 -13.16 -5.45 26.00
C ASN A 631 -13.92 -5.57 27.34
N GLY A 632 -14.53 -4.50 27.84
CA GLY A 632 -15.28 -4.48 29.10
C GLY A 632 -14.42 -4.16 30.33
N ALA A 633 -13.09 -4.12 30.20
CA ALA A 633 -12.20 -3.70 31.27
C ALA A 633 -12.30 -2.19 31.58
N ARG A 634 -11.68 -1.79 32.68
CA ARG A 634 -11.45 -0.40 33.05
C ARG A 634 -9.96 -0.16 33.17
N ALA A 635 -9.51 1.03 32.82
CA ALA A 635 -8.11 1.39 32.89
C ALA A 635 -7.92 2.79 33.49
N GLU A 636 -6.71 3.05 34.00
CA GLU A 636 -6.34 4.41 34.39
C GLU A 636 -6.25 5.31 33.14
N VAL A 637 -6.50 6.61 33.31
CA VAL A 637 -6.50 7.55 32.16
C VAL A 637 -5.16 7.62 31.43
N THR A 638 -4.05 7.27 32.10
CA THR A 638 -2.71 7.20 31.51
C THR A 638 -2.50 6.00 30.58
N GLN A 639 -3.37 4.98 30.67
CA GLN A 639 -3.34 3.77 29.85
C GLN A 639 -4.23 3.90 28.59
N PHE A 640 -4.48 5.13 28.13
CA PHE A 640 -5.35 5.39 26.98
C PHE A 640 -4.91 4.69 25.71
N ALA A 641 -3.60 4.45 25.52
CA ALA A 641 -3.06 3.74 24.36
C ALA A 641 -3.39 2.24 24.36
N GLN A 642 -3.80 1.68 25.50
CA GLN A 642 -4.26 0.28 25.63
C GLN A 642 -5.78 0.19 25.86
N CYS A 643 -6.44 1.30 26.20
CA CYS A 643 -7.87 1.37 26.52
C CYS A 643 -8.53 2.58 25.85
N TYR A 644 -9.00 2.37 24.62
CA TYR A 644 -9.68 3.40 23.82
C TYR A 644 -10.84 2.80 23.02
N LEU A 645 -11.71 3.68 22.50
CA LEU A 645 -12.85 3.30 21.67
C LEU A 645 -12.47 3.14 20.20
N ALA A 646 -11.72 4.09 19.66
CA ALA A 646 -11.04 3.97 18.38
C ALA A 646 -9.91 5.00 18.33
N ARG A 647 -8.87 4.69 17.56
CA ARG A 647 -7.85 5.66 17.18
C ARG A 647 -8.43 6.51 16.04
N VAL A 648 -8.42 7.83 16.17
CA VAL A 648 -8.93 8.73 15.13
C VAL A 648 -7.78 9.05 14.19
N PRO A 649 -7.78 8.51 12.96
CA PRO A 649 -6.67 8.70 12.04
C PRO A 649 -6.57 10.15 11.61
N ALA A 650 -5.34 10.61 11.43
CA ALA A 650 -5.06 11.88 10.77
C ALA A 650 -5.50 11.83 9.30
N GLN A 651 -5.60 13.03 8.74
CA GLN A 651 -5.83 13.21 7.31
C GLN A 651 -4.72 12.53 6.51
N ALA A 652 -5.08 11.88 5.42
CA ALA A 652 -4.14 11.22 4.52
C ALA A 652 -4.25 11.79 3.11
N ILE A 653 -3.12 11.80 2.41
CA ILE A 653 -3.05 12.10 0.98
C ILE A 653 -3.34 10.78 0.26
N MET A 654 -4.46 10.73 -0.45
CA MET A 654 -4.96 9.52 -1.12
C MET A 654 -4.66 9.57 -2.61
N VAL A 655 -4.21 8.45 -3.16
CA VAL A 655 -3.75 8.29 -4.55
C VAL A 655 -4.20 6.96 -5.15
N ARG A 656 -3.99 6.76 -6.46
CA ARG A 656 -4.20 5.44 -7.09
C ARG A 656 -3.11 4.44 -6.68
N PRO A 657 -3.40 3.12 -6.66
CA PRO A 657 -2.38 2.10 -6.40
C PRO A 657 -1.20 2.08 -7.36
N ASP A 658 -1.37 2.54 -8.60
CA ASP A 658 -0.31 2.65 -9.60
C ASP A 658 0.59 3.90 -9.43
N THR A 659 0.21 4.82 -8.54
CA THR A 659 0.98 6.04 -8.25
C THR A 659 2.10 5.74 -7.27
N ASN A 660 3.30 6.23 -7.54
CA ASN A 660 4.45 6.03 -6.66
C ASN A 660 4.33 6.87 -5.38
N ILE A 661 3.91 6.24 -4.29
CA ILE A 661 3.71 6.90 -2.99
C ILE A 661 5.00 7.52 -2.43
N PHE A 662 6.17 6.97 -2.73
CA PHE A 662 7.46 7.47 -2.24
C PHE A 662 7.84 8.80 -2.91
N ALA A 663 7.44 9.00 -4.17
CA ALA A 663 7.60 10.28 -4.84
C ALA A 663 6.70 11.37 -4.22
N ILE A 664 5.46 11.01 -3.84
CA ILE A 664 4.51 11.92 -3.18
C ILE A 664 5.01 12.32 -1.80
N TYR A 665 5.35 11.34 -0.96
CA TYR A 665 5.94 11.62 0.34
C TYR A 665 7.26 12.38 0.19
N GLY A 666 8.09 12.02 -0.80
CA GLY A 666 9.36 12.69 -1.07
C GLY A 666 9.24 14.17 -1.41
N LEU A 667 8.24 14.52 -2.20
CA LEU A 667 7.91 15.91 -2.49
C LEU A 667 7.48 16.65 -1.21
N LEU A 668 6.55 16.06 -0.45
CA LEU A 668 5.98 16.70 0.75
C LEU A 668 6.99 16.82 1.90
N ASP A 669 7.84 15.82 2.09
CA ASP A 669 8.89 15.80 3.11
C ASP A 669 9.96 16.86 2.85
N LYS A 670 10.40 17.01 1.58
CA LYS A 670 11.30 18.11 1.21
C LYS A 670 10.63 19.47 1.24
N ALA A 671 9.34 19.55 0.93
CA ALA A 671 8.61 20.81 1.03
C ALA A 671 8.48 21.30 2.48
N GLN A 672 8.19 20.41 3.43
CA GLN A 672 8.02 20.80 4.83
C GLN A 672 9.32 21.28 5.48
N GLU A 673 10.50 20.83 5.02
CA GLU A 673 11.79 21.41 5.44
C GLU A 673 11.85 22.94 5.19
N TYR A 674 11.17 23.44 4.16
CA TYR A 674 11.09 24.86 3.84
C TYR A 674 9.85 25.56 4.40
N PHE A 675 8.70 24.88 4.36
CA PHE A 675 7.37 25.50 4.48
C PHE A 675 6.50 24.92 5.61
N GLY A 676 6.99 23.92 6.35
CA GLY A 676 6.23 23.26 7.41
C GLY A 676 6.16 24.07 8.71
N ASN A 677 7.24 24.79 9.05
CA ASN A 677 7.24 25.67 10.23
C ASN A 677 6.50 26.98 9.92
N ASP A 678 5.44 27.30 10.65
CA ASP A 678 4.65 28.53 10.44
C ASP A 678 5.42 29.84 10.69
N SER A 679 6.59 29.77 11.32
CA SER A 679 7.50 30.91 11.52
C SER A 679 8.58 31.02 10.42
N ASN A 680 8.48 30.23 9.35
CA ASN A 680 9.46 30.27 8.27
C ASN A 680 9.44 31.61 7.50
N GLY A 681 10.61 32.02 7.00
CA GLY A 681 10.78 33.21 6.15
C GLY A 681 10.73 32.91 4.64
N ASN A 682 10.27 31.72 4.22
CA ASN A 682 10.31 31.27 2.83
C ASN A 682 9.08 31.70 1.99
N GLY A 683 8.15 32.46 2.57
CA GLY A 683 7.04 33.09 1.85
C GLY A 683 5.84 32.19 1.59
N PHE A 684 5.78 30.99 2.16
CA PHE A 684 4.62 30.09 2.13
C PHE A 684 4.59 29.20 3.38
N LYS A 685 3.39 28.80 3.82
CA LYS A 685 3.17 27.96 4.99
C LYS A 685 2.20 26.83 4.63
N MET A 686 2.65 25.59 4.75
CA MET A 686 1.84 24.42 4.37
C MET A 686 0.66 24.23 5.31
N PHE A 687 0.89 24.40 6.61
CA PHE A 687 -0.08 24.12 7.68
C PHE A 687 -0.70 25.39 8.27
N ASP A 688 -0.73 26.49 7.51
CA ASP A 688 -1.46 27.70 7.87
C ASP A 688 -2.39 28.12 6.73
N SER A 689 -3.60 28.54 7.09
CA SER A 689 -4.62 29.03 6.15
C SER A 689 -5.05 30.47 6.44
N SER A 690 -4.43 31.14 7.42
CA SER A 690 -4.81 32.47 7.87
C SER A 690 -4.84 33.53 6.76
N THR A 691 -4.00 33.39 5.72
CA THR A 691 -3.91 34.31 4.58
C THR A 691 -4.99 34.10 3.51
N PHE A 692 -5.79 33.03 3.58
CA PHE A 692 -6.67 32.60 2.49
C PHE A 692 -8.17 32.70 2.82
N HIS A 693 -8.56 33.53 3.80
CA HIS A 693 -9.96 33.69 4.23
C HIS A 693 -10.69 32.37 4.55
N GLY A 694 -9.94 31.34 4.95
CA GLY A 694 -10.43 30.01 5.28
C GLY A 694 -9.61 29.36 6.40
N LYS A 695 -9.95 28.13 6.75
CA LYS A 695 -9.23 27.32 7.76
C LYS A 695 -9.11 25.89 7.27
N ASN A 696 -8.01 25.23 7.61
CA ASN A 696 -7.74 23.84 7.24
C ASN A 696 -7.84 23.60 5.72
N LEU A 697 -7.30 24.53 4.93
CA LEU A 697 -7.32 24.43 3.47
C LEU A 697 -6.22 23.48 3.01
N ILE A 698 -6.56 22.44 2.26
CA ILE A 698 -5.69 21.33 1.83
C ILE A 698 -5.19 20.46 2.99
N PHE A 699 -4.53 21.06 3.98
CA PHE A 699 -4.08 20.42 5.20
C PHE A 699 -4.73 21.10 6.40
N LYS A 700 -4.83 20.39 7.53
CA LYS A 700 -5.28 21.03 8.77
C LYS A 700 -4.26 22.02 9.29
N ASP A 701 -4.76 23.13 9.85
CA ASP A 701 -3.92 24.16 10.45
C ASP A 701 -3.21 23.68 11.72
N SER A 702 -3.67 22.56 12.28
CA SER A 702 -3.05 21.91 13.44
C SER A 702 -1.96 20.89 13.06
N ALA A 703 -1.73 20.65 11.76
CA ALA A 703 -0.69 19.73 11.32
C ALA A 703 0.70 20.32 11.65
N VAL A 704 1.58 19.47 12.17
CA VAL A 704 2.96 19.82 12.54
C VAL A 704 3.92 19.35 11.45
N GLU A 705 3.63 18.20 10.85
CA GLU A 705 4.44 17.59 9.79
C GLU A 705 3.59 16.63 8.93
N ILE A 706 4.11 16.28 7.77
CA ILE A 706 3.69 15.15 6.95
C ILE A 706 4.63 13.98 7.24
N VAL A 707 4.05 12.79 7.38
CA VAL A 707 4.80 11.57 7.69
C VAL A 707 4.48 10.46 6.67
N PRO A 708 5.36 9.44 6.53
CA PRO A 708 5.14 8.37 5.59
C PRO A 708 4.11 7.38 6.12
N VAL A 709 3.47 6.64 5.21
CA VAL A 709 2.48 5.61 5.57
C VAL A 709 3.12 4.39 6.23
N LYS A 710 4.41 4.14 5.99
CA LYS A 710 5.16 2.97 6.48
C LYS A 710 4.43 1.67 6.09
N GLU A 711 4.08 0.85 7.08
CA GLU A 711 3.34 -0.41 6.88
C GLU A 711 1.83 -0.21 6.68
N ARG A 712 1.28 0.99 6.89
CA ARG A 712 -0.17 1.27 6.78
C ARG A 712 -0.57 1.72 5.38
N ARG A 713 -0.35 0.86 4.39
CA ARG A 713 -0.45 1.21 2.96
C ARG A 713 -1.84 1.06 2.36
N THR A 714 -2.74 0.41 3.08
CA THR A 714 -4.15 0.34 2.70
C THR A 714 -5.00 1.25 3.57
N TYR A 715 -6.16 1.65 3.06
CA TYR A 715 -7.14 2.40 3.87
C TYR A 715 -7.54 1.65 5.14
N LYS A 716 -7.56 0.31 5.12
CA LYS A 716 -7.88 -0.51 6.29
C LYS A 716 -6.83 -0.42 7.37
N GLU A 717 -5.56 -0.52 7.00
CA GLU A 717 -4.44 -0.40 7.95
C GLU A 717 -4.28 1.04 8.46
N TRP A 718 -4.55 2.04 7.62
CA TRP A 718 -4.48 3.44 8.04
C TRP A 718 -5.59 3.82 9.03
N LEU A 719 -6.82 3.39 8.76
CA LEU A 719 -7.98 3.69 9.61
C LEU A 719 -8.06 2.81 10.86
N GLU A 720 -7.51 1.60 10.80
CA GLU A 720 -7.64 0.53 11.81
C GLU A 720 -9.08 0.01 11.96
N SER A 721 -9.19 -1.23 12.44
CA SER A 721 -10.45 -1.97 12.48
C SER A 721 -11.50 -1.29 13.37
N GLU A 722 -11.06 -0.71 14.48
CA GLU A 722 -11.87 -0.09 15.52
C GLU A 722 -12.64 1.12 15.00
N TYR A 723 -11.99 1.93 14.16
CA TYR A 723 -12.58 3.10 13.54
C TYR A 723 -13.53 2.70 12.41
N ILE A 724 -13.13 1.74 11.57
CA ILE A 724 -13.97 1.21 10.49
C ILE A 724 -15.27 0.63 11.03
N GLU A 725 -15.21 -0.18 12.08
CA GLU A 725 -16.40 -0.74 12.74
C GLU A 725 -17.35 0.35 13.23
N SER A 726 -16.81 1.45 13.73
CA SER A 726 -17.61 2.58 14.18
C SER A 726 -18.29 3.30 13.00
N LEU A 727 -17.56 3.53 11.90
CA LEU A 727 -18.14 4.08 10.67
C LEU A 727 -19.24 3.17 10.11
N GLU A 728 -19.00 1.86 10.01
CA GLU A 728 -19.97 0.89 9.52
C GLU A 728 -21.21 0.77 10.41
N GLY A 729 -21.03 0.92 11.73
CA GLY A 729 -22.14 1.02 12.67
C GLY A 729 -23.02 2.23 12.41
N MET A 730 -22.42 3.37 12.08
CA MET A 730 -23.14 4.59 11.68
C MET A 730 -23.76 4.49 10.28
N GLN A 731 -23.21 3.65 9.38
CA GLN A 731 -23.68 3.41 8.01
C GLN A 731 -24.63 2.19 7.88
N THR A 732 -25.22 1.72 8.98
CA THR A 732 -25.78 0.36 9.10
C THR A 732 -26.73 -0.05 7.95
N PRO A 733 -26.57 -1.25 7.35
CA PRO A 733 -27.41 -1.77 6.24
C PRO A 733 -28.87 -2.10 6.58
N GLN A 734 -29.30 -2.05 7.85
CA GLN A 734 -30.72 -2.20 8.22
C GLN A 734 -31.60 -1.05 7.69
N CYS A 735 -31.00 -0.17 6.90
CA CYS A 735 -31.52 1.04 6.30
C CYS A 735 -31.63 1.01 4.77
N SER A 736 -31.21 -0.07 4.09
CA SER A 736 -31.62 -0.28 2.70
C SER A 736 -33.01 -0.87 2.70
N GLY A 737 -34.03 0.00 2.66
CA GLY A 737 -35.42 -0.38 2.43
C GLY A 737 -35.63 -0.98 1.04
N SER A 738 -35.15 -2.20 0.81
CA SER A 738 -35.81 -3.13 -0.10
C SER A 738 -36.69 -4.01 0.77
N ALA A 739 -38.02 -3.85 0.66
CA ALA A 739 -38.98 -4.83 1.14
C ALA A 739 -38.49 -6.25 0.77
N PRO A 740 -38.74 -7.28 1.60
CA PRO A 740 -38.40 -8.64 1.20
C PRO A 740 -39.10 -8.88 -0.13
N ALA A 741 -38.31 -9.11 -1.19
CA ALA A 741 -38.84 -9.58 -2.44
C ALA A 741 -39.61 -10.86 -2.11
N LEU A 742 -40.94 -10.78 -2.15
CA LEU A 742 -41.77 -11.97 -2.20
C LEU A 742 -41.27 -12.75 -3.42
N GLU A 743 -40.56 -13.85 -3.18
CA GLU A 743 -40.37 -14.89 -4.17
C GLU A 743 -41.75 -15.41 -4.54
N ARG A 744 -42.39 -14.78 -5.54
CA ARG A 744 -43.43 -15.42 -6.32
C ARG A 744 -42.74 -16.16 -7.44
N SER A 745 -42.64 -17.47 -7.30
CA SER A 745 -42.30 -18.34 -8.42
C SER A 745 -43.39 -18.20 -9.48
N TRP A 746 -43.07 -17.59 -10.61
CA TRP A 746 -43.95 -17.58 -11.77
C TRP A 746 -43.96 -18.97 -12.37
N THR A 747 -45.14 -19.57 -12.48
CA THR A 747 -45.25 -20.88 -13.12
C THR A 747 -45.10 -20.71 -14.64
N ARG A 748 -44.59 -21.75 -15.30
CA ARG A 748 -44.31 -21.78 -16.76
C ARG A 748 -45.51 -21.36 -17.64
N GLY A 749 -46.74 -21.40 -17.09
CA GLY A 749 -47.96 -20.96 -17.78
C GLY A 749 -48.19 -19.44 -17.81
N GLU A 750 -47.66 -18.67 -16.86
CA GLU A 750 -47.86 -17.21 -16.80
C GLU A 750 -46.92 -16.47 -17.76
N VAL A 751 -45.70 -16.99 -17.95
CA VAL A 751 -44.72 -16.48 -18.93
C VAL A 751 -45.22 -16.67 -20.36
N LEU A 752 -45.94 -17.76 -20.64
CA LEU A 752 -46.48 -18.05 -21.97
C LEU A 752 -47.62 -17.08 -22.35
N ARG A 753 -48.42 -16.64 -21.38
CA ARG A 753 -49.48 -15.62 -21.61
C ARG A 753 -48.91 -14.24 -21.90
N MET A 754 -47.83 -13.84 -21.22
CA MET A 754 -47.17 -12.54 -21.47
C MET A 754 -46.53 -12.46 -22.87
N LEU A 755 -45.94 -13.56 -23.34
CA LEU A 755 -45.33 -13.62 -24.68
C LEU A 755 -46.36 -13.56 -25.82
N LEU A 756 -47.56 -14.11 -25.61
CA LEU A 756 -48.65 -14.08 -26.60
C LEU A 756 -49.28 -12.67 -26.73
N GLN A 757 -49.22 -11.83 -25.69
CA GLN A 757 -49.77 -10.47 -25.74
C GLN A 757 -48.87 -9.46 -26.46
N CYS A 758 -47.56 -9.73 -26.61
CA CYS A 758 -46.64 -8.83 -27.31
C CYS A 758 -46.66 -8.99 -28.85
N MET A 759 -47.27 -10.06 -29.40
CA MET A 759 -47.30 -10.31 -30.84
C MET A 759 -48.53 -9.73 -31.57
N GLY A 760 -49.42 -9.01 -30.85
CA GLY A 760 -50.75 -8.64 -31.37
C GLY A 760 -50.99 -7.18 -31.74
N SER A 761 -50.01 -6.28 -31.70
CA SER A 761 -50.28 -4.83 -31.83
C SER A 761 -49.24 -4.08 -32.69
N GLN A 762 -49.42 -4.13 -34.01
CA GLN A 762 -48.92 -3.09 -34.93
C GLN A 762 -50.09 -2.64 -35.82
N GLY A 763 -50.56 -1.40 -35.64
CA GLY A 763 -51.55 -0.78 -36.52
C GLY A 763 -52.14 0.54 -35.99
N GLU A 764 -51.71 1.65 -36.60
CA GLU A 764 -52.39 2.96 -36.76
C GLU A 764 -52.35 4.09 -35.69
N LYS A 765 -51.53 5.12 -36.03
CA LYS A 765 -51.82 6.56 -36.31
C LYS A 765 -52.24 7.58 -35.23
N ASP A 766 -51.39 8.63 -35.15
CA ASP A 766 -51.60 10.10 -35.22
C ASP A 766 -52.60 10.87 -34.30
N GLY A 767 -52.09 11.94 -33.65
CA GLY A 767 -52.75 13.27 -33.62
C GLY A 767 -53.10 13.94 -32.26
N GLU A 768 -52.27 14.92 -31.86
CA GLU A 768 -52.54 16.22 -31.17
C GLU A 768 -53.56 16.45 -30.00
N SER A 769 -52.99 17.01 -28.90
CA SER A 769 -53.39 18.24 -28.17
C SER A 769 -54.26 18.24 -26.86
N THR A 770 -53.68 18.93 -25.85
CA THR A 770 -54.22 19.80 -24.76
C THR A 770 -54.86 19.29 -23.44
N LEU A 771 -54.15 19.64 -22.36
CA LEU A 771 -54.50 20.19 -21.01
C LEU A 771 -55.41 19.49 -19.96
N GLU A 772 -54.74 19.24 -18.82
CA GLU A 772 -55.10 19.47 -17.39
C GLU A 772 -55.86 18.44 -16.52
N LEU A 773 -55.15 18.07 -15.43
CA LEU A 773 -55.55 17.70 -14.06
C LEU A 773 -56.01 16.26 -13.69
N ALA A 774 -55.22 15.72 -12.74
CA ALA A 774 -55.54 14.80 -11.65
C ALA A 774 -55.23 13.29 -11.79
N GLN A 775 -54.28 12.88 -10.94
CA GLN A 775 -54.17 11.62 -10.20
C GLN A 775 -53.78 10.31 -10.93
N ARG A 776 -52.70 9.72 -10.41
CA ARG A 776 -52.22 8.32 -10.57
C ARG A 776 -51.80 7.91 -11.99
N SER A 777 -50.53 8.19 -12.31
CA SER A 777 -49.82 7.58 -13.42
C SER A 777 -48.78 6.56 -12.93
N LEU A 778 -49.08 5.28 -13.17
CA LEU A 778 -48.10 4.31 -13.65
C LEU A 778 -48.63 3.87 -15.02
N PRO A 779 -48.07 4.35 -16.15
CA PRO A 779 -48.35 3.76 -17.45
C PRO A 779 -47.24 2.81 -17.88
N ALA A 780 -47.67 1.73 -18.50
CA ALA A 780 -46.89 0.61 -18.97
C ALA A 780 -46.10 0.94 -20.25
N GLU A 781 -44.93 1.57 -20.13
CA GLU A 781 -44.01 1.78 -21.26
C GLU A 781 -42.59 1.20 -21.05
N ALA A 782 -42.32 0.51 -19.94
CA ALA A 782 -40.97 0.04 -19.60
C ALA A 782 -40.69 -1.45 -19.89
N LEU A 783 -41.58 -2.19 -20.57
CA LEU A 783 -41.47 -3.66 -20.68
C LEU A 783 -41.15 -4.21 -22.09
N CYS A 784 -40.92 -3.35 -23.08
CA CYS A 784 -40.47 -3.77 -24.42
C CYS A 784 -39.46 -2.75 -24.99
N GLY A 785 -38.18 -2.91 -24.66
CA GLY A 785 -37.07 -2.11 -25.21
C GLY A 785 -35.98 -3.00 -25.82
N HIS A 786 -35.53 -2.64 -27.02
CA HIS A 786 -34.68 -3.38 -27.96
C HIS A 786 -33.26 -3.75 -27.50
N PRO A 787 -32.63 -4.76 -28.13
CA PRO A 787 -31.27 -5.22 -27.82
C PRO A 787 -30.20 -4.37 -28.53
N HIS A 788 -29.12 -4.06 -27.81
CA HIS A 788 -27.81 -3.72 -28.36
C HIS A 788 -26.75 -4.65 -27.78
#